data_AF-A0A819NTK5-F1
#
_entry.id   AF-A0A819NTK5-F1
#
_cell.length_a   1.000
_cell.length_b   1.000
_cell.length_c   1.000
_cell.angle_alpha   90.00
_cell.angle_beta   90.00
_cell.angle_gamma   90.00
#
_symmetry.space_group_name_H-M   'P 1'
#
loop_
_entity.id
_entity.type
_entity.pdbx_description
1 polymer ?
#
loop_
_entity_poly.entity_id
_entity_poly.type
_entity_poly.pdbx_seq_one_letter_code
_entity_poly.pdbx_strand_id
1 'polypeptide(L)'
;MAFMMFDDKQQKTARAILKRATSFLWYQMFIDVLKKLPQMDQAKKDMLEKCEDYYCFNKQQLIRIEQFRTTYTINEAIRWFTSDSFVYRLLNRALRTENITHLYIFRFFIIDLCKKLEYERTCIPDRDILYLYRGQMMFTKELNELKDNIGSLISTNGFLSTSRLLDVAMQFILGTTNTDEFKVVLFEIEVNCQNMRIIFADIDKYSRLQGEQEVLFSLGTVFCIEAVEFESTLDLWKIKMVATDELSNTIEEALNLTIRTEDRSPSILFGNLLIDEYHFLDIAEQFFQMLLKTLPQNDEDIFDVYQSMSEIYRRKEQFQIALDMALKAYKLRRKVLPRNNIDLNESLNLIARIYLQIGKYGRAVEYYKKSLILCDKNHLSDHQLKVVALQGLGEVYKLKKNFYRSLFYFMDAYEIAQRTEHLPDMANCVGDIGLLHENQLDYDTALGYYYKQYDIHEKVLELDQNLITEQYLFIDLMRIVETYKKNGDLKMAFRFCQHKLAQQKRTLPENHPRIGYTLKMIGDIYHYFGNAGKVLEYYLQALDVFEHSQACESVDMISCLRMIGALLLDKKNFDNGLSYWLKALDIEKKTCSSDGPDLATSYKSIGDIYCETTNYQKAIYYYSKALGTYRKKADRNNMRSLQNEIMILKRKMIYQELDGDYDLPHLIEDIHGNETVSQHVEHGRLFRAFCVIC
;
A
#
# COMPACT_ATOMS: atom_id res chain seq x y z
N MET A 1 23.05 -0.32 -1.35
CA MET A 1 22.50 0.17 -0.07
C MET A 1 21.22 0.86 -0.48
N ALA A 2 20.06 0.41 -0.02
CA ALA A 2 18.80 1.04 -0.41
C ALA A 2 18.56 2.25 0.50
N PHE A 3 18.16 3.37 -0.10
CA PHE A 3 17.79 4.60 0.60
C PHE A 3 16.28 4.79 0.50
N MET A 4 15.65 5.19 1.60
CA MET A 4 14.26 5.64 1.60
C MET A 4 14.23 7.17 1.62
N MET A 5 13.34 7.75 0.82
CA MET A 5 13.24 9.19 0.58
C MET A 5 11.96 9.77 1.21
N PHE A 6 12.07 11.00 1.71
CA PHE A 6 10.95 11.78 2.21
C PHE A 6 11.04 13.22 1.68
N ASP A 7 10.15 13.57 0.74
CA ASP A 7 10.00 14.92 0.19
C ASP A 7 8.99 15.71 1.03
N ASP A 8 9.48 16.65 1.85
CA ASP A 8 8.64 17.54 2.65
C ASP A 8 8.70 18.96 2.11
N LYS A 9 7.79 19.27 1.19
CA LYS A 9 7.52 20.67 0.84
C LYS A 9 6.37 21.28 1.64
N GLN A 10 5.55 20.53 2.39
CA GLN A 10 4.29 21.07 2.91
C GLN A 10 3.65 20.49 4.20
N GLN A 11 4.25 19.63 5.04
CA GLN A 11 3.48 19.06 6.17
C GLN A 11 4.16 19.09 7.56
N LYS A 12 3.68 20.01 8.42
CA LYS A 12 4.25 20.31 9.75
C LYS A 12 3.58 19.61 10.96
N THR A 13 2.64 18.68 10.78
CA THR A 13 1.92 18.10 11.95
C THR A 13 2.05 16.57 12.02
N ALA A 14 2.36 16.06 13.21
CA ALA A 14 2.49 14.63 13.50
C ALA A 14 1.27 13.80 13.08
N ARG A 15 0.06 14.38 13.13
CA ARG A 15 -1.20 13.76 12.67
C ARG A 15 -1.33 13.64 11.14
N ALA A 16 -0.76 14.56 10.37
CA ALA A 16 -0.76 14.47 8.91
C ALA A 16 0.26 13.42 8.42
N ILE A 17 1.39 13.32 9.13
CA ILE A 17 2.49 12.39 8.88
C ILE A 17 2.11 10.93 9.10
N LEU A 18 1.35 10.63 10.16
CA LEU A 18 0.81 9.28 10.44
C LEU A 18 -0.15 8.75 9.36
N LYS A 19 -0.82 9.65 8.62
CA LYS A 19 -1.90 9.30 7.69
C LYS A 19 -1.49 9.28 6.22
N ARG A 20 -0.26 9.72 5.92
CA ARG A 20 0.34 9.73 4.56
C ARG A 20 1.75 9.15 4.56
N ALA A 21 2.06 8.30 5.54
CA ALA A 21 3.40 7.81 5.75
C ALA A 21 3.94 7.19 4.45
N THR A 22 4.96 7.83 3.89
CA THR A 22 5.78 7.23 2.84
C THR A 22 6.44 5.96 3.40
N SER A 23 6.92 5.06 2.55
CA SER A 23 7.66 3.86 2.99
C SER A 23 8.73 4.18 4.04
N PHE A 24 9.39 5.35 3.89
CA PHE A 24 10.31 5.93 4.86
C PHE A 24 9.73 6.03 6.29
N LEU A 25 8.60 6.70 6.47
CA LEU A 25 7.98 6.92 7.78
C LEU A 25 7.52 5.61 8.43
N TRP A 26 6.92 4.71 7.65
CA TRP A 26 6.52 3.37 8.11
C TRP A 26 7.70 2.60 8.67
N TYR A 27 8.80 2.61 7.94
CA TYR A 27 10.00 1.90 8.34
C TYR A 27 10.60 2.51 9.61
N GLN A 28 10.64 3.83 9.73
CA GLN A 28 11.12 4.49 10.96
C GLN A 28 10.29 4.11 12.18
N MET A 29 8.95 4.15 12.06
CA MET A 29 8.06 3.70 13.13
C MET A 29 8.24 2.22 13.45
N PHE A 30 8.39 1.37 12.43
CA PHE A 30 8.65 -0.06 12.60
C PHE A 30 9.95 -0.29 13.39
N ILE A 31 11.04 0.40 13.04
CA ILE A 31 12.31 0.29 13.75
C ILE A 31 12.17 0.70 15.22
N ASP A 32 11.44 1.77 15.50
CA ASP A 32 11.21 2.21 16.88
C ASP A 32 10.37 1.23 17.69
N VAL A 33 9.35 0.62 17.08
CA VAL A 33 8.57 -0.45 17.72
C VAL A 33 9.40 -1.71 17.91
N LEU A 34 10.20 -2.11 16.90
CA LEU A 34 11.10 -3.25 16.96
C LEU A 34 12.08 -3.13 18.14
N LYS A 35 12.61 -1.92 18.37
CA LYS A 35 13.51 -1.62 19.51
C LYS A 35 12.83 -1.74 20.88
N LYS A 36 11.49 -1.61 20.95
CA LYS A 36 10.68 -1.69 22.17
C LYS A 36 10.15 -3.10 22.47
N LEU A 37 10.27 -4.04 21.53
CA LEU A 37 9.81 -5.41 21.75
C LEU A 37 10.62 -6.13 22.85
N PRO A 38 9.98 -7.02 23.62
CA PRO A 38 10.65 -7.73 24.69
C PRO A 38 11.77 -8.65 24.16
N GLN A 39 12.95 -8.55 24.76
CA GLN A 39 14.08 -9.45 24.52
C GLN A 39 13.91 -10.72 25.36
N MET A 40 13.24 -11.73 24.80
CA MET A 40 13.09 -13.03 25.45
C MET A 40 14.14 -14.03 24.98
N ASP A 41 14.50 -15.01 25.81
CA ASP A 41 15.41 -16.12 25.44
C ASP A 41 14.93 -16.87 24.21
N GLN A 42 13.61 -16.97 24.02
CA GLN A 42 13.01 -17.55 22.82
C GLN A 42 13.43 -16.80 21.54
N ALA A 43 13.59 -15.47 21.59
CA ALA A 43 14.03 -14.68 20.45
C ALA A 43 15.45 -15.05 20.00
N LYS A 44 16.37 -15.25 20.96
CA LYS A 44 17.73 -15.73 20.68
C LYS A 44 17.68 -17.13 20.06
N LYS A 45 16.81 -18.01 20.58
CA LYS A 45 16.64 -19.36 20.06
C LYS A 45 16.12 -19.37 18.61
N ASP A 46 15.04 -18.64 18.34
CA ASP A 46 14.45 -18.51 17.00
C ASP A 46 15.47 -17.99 15.97
N MET A 47 16.28 -17.00 16.38
CA MET A 47 17.36 -16.45 15.55
C MET A 47 18.40 -17.51 15.21
N LEU A 48 18.85 -18.29 16.20
CA LEU A 48 19.87 -19.31 16.00
C LEU A 48 19.35 -20.46 15.12
N GLU A 49 18.13 -20.95 15.36
CA GLU A 49 17.50 -21.98 14.52
C GLU A 49 17.42 -21.52 13.04
N LYS A 50 17.00 -20.27 12.80
CA LYS A 50 16.96 -19.71 11.44
C LYS A 50 18.34 -19.65 10.79
N CYS A 51 19.38 -19.37 11.58
CA CYS A 51 20.75 -19.36 11.09
C CYS A 51 21.27 -20.78 10.80
N GLU A 52 20.95 -21.75 11.65
CA GLU A 52 21.30 -23.16 11.47
C GLU A 52 20.68 -23.73 10.20
N ASP A 53 19.40 -23.45 9.94
CA ASP A 53 18.71 -23.83 8.71
C ASP A 53 19.39 -23.26 7.47
N TYR A 54 19.78 -21.98 7.52
CA TYR A 54 20.42 -21.32 6.39
C TYR A 54 21.85 -21.83 6.13
N TYR A 55 22.58 -22.14 7.19
CA TYR A 55 23.97 -22.61 7.13
C TYR A 55 24.10 -24.13 7.33
N CYS A 56 23.03 -24.90 7.11
CA CYS A 56 23.00 -26.34 7.38
C CYS A 56 24.10 -27.13 6.64
N PHE A 57 24.54 -26.65 5.48
CA PHE A 57 25.63 -27.24 4.69
C PHE A 57 27.02 -26.62 4.97
N ASN A 58 27.12 -25.60 5.83
CA ASN A 58 28.37 -24.90 6.15
C ASN A 58 28.85 -25.19 7.58
N LYS A 59 29.68 -26.23 7.74
CA LYS A 59 30.21 -26.68 9.04
C LYS A 59 30.92 -25.57 9.84
N GLN A 60 31.65 -24.67 9.17
CA GLN A 60 32.38 -23.60 9.87
C GLN A 60 31.42 -22.60 10.51
N GLN A 61 30.33 -22.25 9.82
CA GLN A 61 29.33 -21.34 10.35
C GLN A 61 28.51 -21.99 11.47
N LEU A 62 28.21 -23.29 11.38
CA LEU A 62 27.54 -24.04 12.46
C LEU A 62 28.38 -24.03 13.76
N ILE A 63 29.71 -24.18 13.68
CA ILE A 63 30.60 -24.06 14.85
C ILE A 63 30.52 -22.65 15.47
N ARG A 64 30.49 -21.61 14.63
CA ARG A 64 30.34 -20.22 15.11
C ARG A 64 28.98 -19.96 15.75
N ILE A 65 27.92 -20.58 15.25
CA ILE A 65 26.57 -20.50 15.84
C ILE A 65 26.58 -21.11 17.25
N GLU A 66 27.21 -22.26 17.45
CA GLU A 66 27.33 -22.88 18.78
C GLU A 66 28.22 -22.08 19.75
N GLN A 67 29.29 -21.47 19.24
CA GLN A 67 30.09 -20.52 20.02
C GLN A 67 29.26 -19.31 20.46
N PHE A 68 28.47 -18.73 19.56
CA PHE A 68 27.55 -17.64 19.89
C PHE A 68 26.51 -18.09 20.92
N ARG A 69 25.94 -19.29 20.77
CA ARG A 69 24.94 -19.84 21.70
C ARG A 69 25.44 -19.82 23.14
N THR A 70 26.69 -20.24 23.35
CA THR A 70 27.30 -20.43 24.67
C THR A 70 28.00 -19.20 25.24
N THR A 71 28.62 -18.36 24.40
CA THR A 71 29.53 -17.28 24.86
C THR A 71 28.98 -15.87 24.67
N TYR A 72 27.91 -15.68 23.89
CA TYR A 72 27.42 -14.36 23.53
C TYR A 72 26.95 -13.54 24.75
N THR A 73 27.39 -12.28 24.79
CA THR A 73 26.92 -11.24 25.70
C THR A 73 26.66 -9.95 24.93
N ILE A 74 25.82 -9.06 25.46
CA ILE A 74 25.50 -7.76 24.84
C ILE A 74 26.74 -6.91 24.54
N ASN A 75 27.80 -7.04 25.34
CA ASN A 75 29.06 -6.30 25.15
C ASN A 75 29.81 -6.71 23.88
N GLU A 76 29.57 -7.92 23.38
CA GLU A 76 30.19 -8.44 22.16
C GLU A 76 29.33 -8.19 20.90
N ALA A 77 28.17 -7.51 21.02
CA ALA A 77 27.24 -7.31 19.90
C ALA A 77 27.90 -6.64 18.68
N ILE A 78 28.65 -5.54 18.89
CA ILE A 78 29.36 -4.85 17.82
C ILE A 78 30.39 -5.78 17.16
N ARG A 79 31.18 -6.50 17.95
CA ARG A 79 32.18 -7.46 17.43
C ARG A 79 31.53 -8.56 16.58
N TRP A 80 30.40 -9.11 17.01
CA TRP A 80 29.66 -10.11 16.24
C TRP A 80 29.01 -9.52 14.99
N PHE A 81 28.74 -8.21 14.96
CA PHE A 81 28.25 -7.55 13.76
C PHE A 81 29.38 -7.26 12.76
N THR A 82 30.54 -6.78 13.23
CA THR A 82 31.65 -6.34 12.37
C THR A 82 32.56 -7.48 11.89
N SER A 83 32.68 -8.55 12.67
CA SER A 83 33.40 -9.76 12.24
C SER A 83 32.63 -10.52 11.15
N ASP A 84 33.29 -11.41 10.38
CA ASP A 84 32.64 -12.28 9.38
C ASP A 84 31.74 -13.32 10.06
N SER A 85 30.66 -12.87 10.71
CA SER A 85 29.73 -13.70 11.46
C SER A 85 28.61 -14.22 10.56
N PHE A 86 28.03 -15.34 10.98
CA PHE A 86 26.83 -15.90 10.36
C PHE A 86 25.66 -14.89 10.38
N VAL A 87 25.59 -14.04 11.42
CA VAL A 87 24.52 -13.05 11.65
C VAL A 87 24.61 -11.89 10.67
N TYR A 88 25.80 -11.34 10.42
CA TYR A 88 25.98 -10.13 9.61
C TYR A 88 25.34 -10.25 8.22
N ARG A 89 25.54 -11.38 7.53
CA ARG A 89 25.03 -11.58 6.17
C ARG A 89 23.51 -11.65 6.12
N LEU A 90 22.90 -12.42 7.03
CA LEU A 90 21.45 -12.61 7.07
C LEU A 90 20.73 -11.35 7.55
N LEU A 91 21.26 -10.70 8.57
CA LEU A 91 20.73 -9.44 9.07
C LEU A 91 20.80 -8.34 8.00
N ASN A 92 21.95 -8.14 7.36
CA ASN A 92 22.06 -7.12 6.30
C ASN A 92 21.23 -7.43 5.06
N ARG A 93 21.00 -8.72 4.76
CA ARG A 93 20.05 -9.10 3.71
C ARG A 93 18.63 -8.71 4.11
N ALA A 94 18.21 -9.03 5.33
CA ALA A 94 16.88 -8.69 5.85
C ALA A 94 16.64 -7.17 5.87
N LEU A 95 17.64 -6.41 6.31
CA LEU A 95 17.66 -4.94 6.30
C LEU A 95 17.52 -4.39 4.87
N ARG A 96 18.34 -4.87 3.92
CA ARG A 96 18.28 -4.44 2.52
C ARG A 96 16.98 -4.77 1.81
N THR A 97 16.36 -5.91 2.12
CA THR A 97 15.11 -6.34 1.51
C THR A 97 13.88 -5.94 2.32
N GLU A 98 14.04 -5.16 3.40
CA GLU A 98 12.97 -4.75 4.32
C GLU A 98 12.10 -5.93 4.78
N ASN A 99 12.72 -7.09 4.99
CA ASN A 99 11.97 -8.30 5.30
C ASN A 99 11.62 -8.29 6.80
N ILE A 100 10.43 -7.78 7.12
CA ILE A 100 9.91 -7.61 8.48
C ILE A 100 9.98 -8.91 9.28
N THR A 101 9.66 -10.06 8.69
CA THR A 101 9.76 -11.36 9.36
C THR A 101 11.18 -11.67 9.80
N HIS A 102 12.18 -11.46 8.94
CA HIS A 102 13.57 -11.69 9.29
C HIS A 102 14.07 -10.63 10.27
N LEU A 103 13.73 -9.35 10.08
CA LEU A 103 14.08 -8.29 11.03
C LEU A 103 13.56 -8.59 12.44
N TYR A 104 12.36 -9.14 12.53
CA TYR A 104 11.86 -9.65 13.80
C TYR A 104 12.63 -10.85 14.32
N ILE A 105 12.94 -11.86 13.49
CA ILE A 105 13.72 -13.02 13.93
C ILE A 105 15.07 -12.55 14.50
N PHE A 106 15.69 -11.55 13.88
CA PHE A 106 16.94 -10.94 14.33
C PHE A 106 16.77 -9.86 15.42
N ARG A 107 15.55 -9.57 15.90
CA ARG A 107 15.27 -8.48 16.87
C ARG A 107 16.15 -8.54 18.10
N PHE A 108 16.42 -9.75 18.61
CA PHE A 108 17.26 -9.97 19.78
C PHE A 108 18.62 -9.29 19.61
N PHE A 109 19.29 -9.59 18.49
CA PHE A 109 20.60 -9.05 18.17
C PHE A 109 20.55 -7.60 17.72
N ILE A 110 19.51 -7.19 16.99
CA ILE A 110 19.32 -5.77 16.57
C ILE A 110 19.20 -4.86 17.79
N ILE A 111 18.39 -5.24 18.78
CA ILE A 111 18.20 -4.45 20.00
C ILE A 111 19.51 -4.37 20.79
N ASP A 112 20.21 -5.49 20.97
CA ASP A 112 21.51 -5.52 21.66
C ASP A 112 22.56 -4.66 20.95
N LEU A 113 22.61 -4.72 19.62
CA LEU A 113 23.51 -3.91 18.81
C LEU A 113 23.19 -2.43 18.94
N CYS A 114 21.91 -2.04 18.87
CA CYS A 114 21.50 -0.64 19.07
C CYS A 114 21.85 -0.14 20.47
N LYS A 115 21.53 -0.91 21.53
CA LYS A 115 21.89 -0.58 22.92
C LYS A 115 23.40 -0.46 23.11
N LYS A 116 24.17 -1.36 22.48
CA LYS A 116 25.63 -1.33 22.60
C LYS A 116 26.23 -0.13 21.86
N LEU A 117 25.68 0.24 20.70
CA LEU A 117 26.07 1.47 20.00
C LEU A 117 25.72 2.73 20.79
N GLU A 118 24.57 2.74 21.47
CA GLU A 118 24.19 3.83 22.37
C GLU A 118 25.09 3.91 23.60
N TYR A 119 25.55 2.77 24.13
CA TYR A 119 26.51 2.73 25.23
C TYR A 119 27.93 3.17 24.80
N GLU A 120 28.41 2.71 23.64
CA GLU A 120 29.71 3.08 23.08
C GLU A 120 29.69 4.44 22.37
N ARG A 121 28.56 5.14 22.46
CA ARG A 121 28.34 6.40 21.77
C ARG A 121 29.43 7.39 22.16
N THR A 122 30.15 7.86 21.16
CA THR A 122 31.24 8.80 21.37
C THR A 122 30.67 10.20 21.55
N CYS A 123 30.54 10.66 22.79
CA CYS A 123 30.63 12.09 23.08
C CYS A 123 32.09 12.48 22.87
N ILE A 124 32.47 12.85 21.64
CA ILE A 124 33.82 13.32 21.34
C ILE A 124 33.99 14.65 22.09
N PRO A 125 34.88 14.77 23.09
CA PRO A 125 34.81 15.88 24.03
C PRO A 125 35.22 17.27 23.50
N ASP A 126 35.72 17.38 22.26
CA ASP A 126 36.36 18.62 21.75
C ASP A 126 36.00 19.00 20.30
N ARG A 127 34.97 18.42 19.67
CA ARG A 127 34.53 18.82 18.33
C ARG A 127 33.02 19.00 18.26
N ASP A 128 32.60 20.17 17.78
CA ASP A 128 31.19 20.44 17.50
C ASP A 128 30.71 19.67 16.26
N ILE A 129 31.59 19.48 15.27
CA ILE A 129 31.29 18.86 13.98
C ILE A 129 32.30 17.76 13.65
N LEU A 130 31.80 16.60 13.20
CA LEU A 130 32.57 15.46 12.72
C LEU A 130 32.24 15.17 11.26
N TYR A 131 33.27 14.99 10.43
CA TYR A 131 33.15 14.57 9.03
C TYR A 131 33.46 13.08 8.89
N LEU A 132 32.60 12.36 8.19
CA LEU A 132 32.67 10.93 7.94
C LEU A 132 32.53 10.63 6.45
N TYR A 133 33.19 9.57 6.00
CA TYR A 133 33.31 9.24 4.58
C TYR A 133 32.93 7.80 4.30
N ARG A 134 32.31 7.56 3.13
CA ARG A 134 32.04 6.21 2.62
C ARG A 134 32.08 6.18 1.10
N GLY A 135 32.99 5.39 0.53
CA GLY A 135 33.03 5.11 -0.91
C GLY A 135 32.25 3.83 -1.25
N GLN A 136 31.40 3.86 -2.28
CA GLN A 136 30.75 2.66 -2.81
C GLN A 136 30.28 2.83 -4.27
N MET A 137 29.98 1.70 -4.92
CA MET A 137 29.20 1.66 -6.16
C MET A 137 27.70 1.78 -5.87
N MET A 138 26.99 2.50 -6.73
CA MET A 138 25.55 2.76 -6.65
C MET A 138 24.89 2.61 -8.02
N PHE A 139 23.62 2.20 -8.06
CA PHE A 139 22.89 2.16 -9.34
C PHE A 139 22.62 3.58 -9.86
N THR A 140 22.72 3.77 -11.18
CA THR A 140 22.43 5.07 -11.81
C THR A 140 21.03 5.58 -11.48
N LYS A 141 20.05 4.68 -11.34
CA LYS A 141 18.69 5.04 -10.92
C LYS A 141 18.64 5.62 -9.51
N GLU A 142 19.27 4.95 -8.54
CA GLU A 142 19.35 5.42 -7.14
C GLU A 142 20.05 6.78 -7.05
N LEU A 143 21.12 7.00 -7.82
CA LEU A 143 21.80 8.29 -7.87
C LEU A 143 20.90 9.40 -8.43
N ASN A 144 20.13 9.11 -9.47
CA ASN A 144 19.20 10.09 -10.04
C ASN A 144 18.08 10.44 -9.06
N GLU A 145 17.56 9.45 -8.32
CA GLU A 145 16.63 9.70 -7.23
C GLU A 145 17.23 10.68 -6.20
N LEU A 146 18.49 10.48 -5.77
CA LEU A 146 19.20 11.39 -4.85
C LEU A 146 19.34 12.82 -5.42
N LYS A 147 19.55 12.97 -6.73
CA LYS A 147 19.62 14.30 -7.39
C LYS A 147 18.27 15.01 -7.40
N ASP A 148 17.19 14.27 -7.66
CA ASP A 148 15.86 14.83 -7.76
C ASP A 148 15.32 15.29 -6.40
N ASN A 149 15.91 14.81 -5.30
CA ASN A 149 15.46 15.09 -3.93
C ASN A 149 16.53 15.80 -3.07
N ILE A 150 17.34 16.68 -3.66
CA ILE A 150 18.22 17.56 -2.88
C ILE A 150 17.38 18.42 -1.93
N GLY A 151 17.79 18.50 -0.66
CA GLY A 151 17.07 19.14 0.44
C GLY A 151 16.05 18.25 1.14
N SER A 152 15.88 17.00 0.70
CA SER A 152 14.97 16.03 1.32
C SER A 152 15.65 15.23 2.43
N LEU A 153 14.83 14.56 3.24
CA LEU A 153 15.30 13.63 4.27
C LEU A 153 15.39 12.21 3.72
N ILE A 154 16.42 11.49 4.13
CA ILE A 154 16.65 10.09 3.79
C ILE A 154 17.07 9.27 5.00
N SER A 155 16.87 7.95 4.95
CA SER A 155 17.47 7.03 5.92
C SER A 155 18.03 5.82 5.22
N THR A 156 19.04 5.22 5.85
CA THR A 156 19.55 3.92 5.43
C THR A 156 18.68 2.81 6.01
N ASN A 157 18.37 1.80 5.18
CA ASN A 157 17.62 0.61 5.61
C ASN A 157 18.40 -0.30 6.56
N GLY A 158 19.55 0.13 7.06
CA GLY A 158 20.49 -0.66 7.86
C GLY A 158 21.47 0.21 8.64
N PHE A 159 22.36 -0.44 9.38
CA PHE A 159 23.48 0.23 10.04
C PHE A 159 24.47 0.75 8.99
N LEU A 160 24.77 2.05 9.05
CA LEU A 160 25.66 2.71 8.09
C LEU A 160 27.08 2.75 8.68
N SER A 161 27.98 1.94 8.11
CA SER A 161 29.42 1.97 8.43
C SER A 161 30.12 3.05 7.61
N THR A 162 31.02 3.80 8.23
CA THR A 162 31.75 4.94 7.65
C THR A 162 33.15 5.00 8.23
N SER A 163 34.03 5.81 7.65
CA SER A 163 35.38 6.04 8.16
C SER A 163 35.62 7.53 8.42
N ARG A 164 36.43 7.85 9.43
CA ARG A 164 36.97 9.21 9.64
C ARG A 164 38.07 9.58 8.63
N LEU A 165 38.60 8.60 7.91
CA LEU A 165 39.72 8.75 6.98
C LEU A 165 39.21 8.71 5.54
N LEU A 166 39.34 9.83 4.83
CA LEU A 166 38.97 9.93 3.41
C LEU A 166 39.72 8.89 2.56
N ASP A 167 41.02 8.71 2.80
CA ASP A 167 41.84 7.76 2.04
C ASP A 167 41.32 6.33 2.14
N VAL A 168 40.80 5.93 3.31
CA VAL A 168 40.23 4.59 3.51
C VAL A 168 38.89 4.47 2.78
N ALA A 169 38.03 5.47 2.85
CA ALA A 169 36.79 5.49 2.07
C ALA A 169 37.06 5.42 0.55
N MET A 170 38.10 6.10 0.08
CA MET A 170 38.53 6.06 -1.32
C MET A 170 39.04 4.66 -1.73
N GLN A 171 39.68 3.90 -0.84
CA GLN A 171 40.16 2.55 -1.14
C GLN A 171 39.03 1.59 -1.56
N PHE A 172 37.80 1.78 -1.06
CA PHE A 172 36.65 0.96 -1.44
C PHE A 172 36.16 1.19 -2.87
N ILE A 173 36.58 2.29 -3.51
CA ILE A 173 36.22 2.65 -4.88
C ILE A 173 37.43 2.69 -5.83
N LEU A 174 38.64 2.44 -5.33
CA LEU A 174 39.84 2.33 -6.14
C LEU A 174 39.70 1.19 -7.17
N GLY A 175 39.91 1.52 -8.45
CA GLY A 175 39.85 0.56 -9.56
C GLY A 175 38.45 0.27 -10.09
N THR A 176 37.41 0.92 -9.55
CA THR A 176 36.05 0.92 -10.13
C THR A 176 35.87 2.09 -11.10
N THR A 177 35.02 1.91 -12.13
CA THR A 177 34.74 2.96 -13.12
C THR A 177 33.23 3.16 -13.30
N ASN A 178 32.85 4.38 -13.70
CA ASN A 178 31.47 4.68 -14.03
C ASN A 178 31.02 3.91 -15.28
N THR A 179 29.83 3.31 -15.20
CA THR A 179 29.15 2.63 -16.31
C THR A 179 27.74 3.21 -16.47
N ASP A 180 26.99 2.77 -17.48
CA ASP A 180 25.60 3.21 -17.65
C ASP A 180 24.70 2.73 -16.50
N GLU A 181 24.97 1.53 -15.97
CA GLU A 181 24.17 0.93 -14.89
C GLU A 181 24.64 1.35 -13.48
N PHE A 182 25.94 1.54 -13.28
CA PHE A 182 26.53 1.83 -11.97
C PHE A 182 27.42 3.06 -11.99
N LYS A 183 27.32 3.86 -10.93
CA LYS A 183 28.16 5.03 -10.68
C LYS A 183 29.00 4.86 -9.42
N VAL A 184 30.22 5.37 -9.45
CA VAL A 184 31.14 5.49 -8.32
C VAL A 184 30.73 6.69 -7.48
N VAL A 185 30.49 6.47 -6.19
CA VAL A 185 29.97 7.50 -5.28
C VAL A 185 30.83 7.58 -4.01
N LEU A 186 31.12 8.80 -3.59
CA LEU A 186 31.68 9.14 -2.29
C LEU A 186 30.65 9.92 -1.48
N PHE A 187 30.27 9.38 -0.32
CA PHE A 187 29.46 10.10 0.65
C PHE A 187 30.37 10.91 1.58
N GLU A 188 30.04 12.18 1.75
CA GLU A 188 30.62 13.11 2.71
C GLU A 188 29.52 13.46 3.72
N ILE A 189 29.66 12.97 4.95
CA ILE A 189 28.62 13.05 5.97
C ILE A 189 29.10 13.95 7.09
N GLU A 190 28.36 15.04 7.32
CA GLU A 190 28.55 15.93 8.45
C GLU A 190 27.67 15.51 9.62
N VAL A 191 28.24 15.49 10.83
CA VAL A 191 27.54 15.11 12.05
C VAL A 191 27.82 16.13 13.15
N ASN A 192 26.75 16.73 13.68
CA ASN A 192 26.84 17.53 14.90
C ASN A 192 26.93 16.60 16.13
N CYS A 193 28.10 16.56 16.77
CA CYS A 193 28.34 15.68 17.92
C CYS A 193 27.61 16.11 19.20
N GLN A 194 27.11 17.36 19.26
CA GLN A 194 26.29 17.83 20.39
C GLN A 194 24.84 17.32 20.31
N ASN A 195 24.39 16.88 19.12
CA ASN A 195 23.04 16.35 18.96
C ASN A 195 22.95 14.93 19.54
N MET A 196 22.47 14.85 20.79
CA MET A 196 22.39 13.60 21.55
C MET A 196 21.41 12.57 20.97
N ARG A 197 20.57 12.93 19.98
CA ARG A 197 19.58 12.03 19.39
C ARG A 197 20.13 11.22 18.22
N ILE A 198 21.21 11.68 17.60
CA ILE A 198 21.89 10.96 16.53
C ILE A 198 22.82 9.93 17.16
N ILE A 199 22.48 8.65 17.03
CA ILE A 199 23.24 7.56 17.66
C ILE A 199 24.26 7.01 16.65
N PHE A 200 25.54 7.22 16.95
CA PHE A 200 26.68 6.61 16.26
C PHE A 200 27.81 6.35 17.25
N ALA A 201 28.69 5.40 16.93
CA ALA A 201 29.84 5.08 17.79
C ALA A 201 31.10 4.84 16.96
N ASP A 202 32.24 5.27 17.50
CA ASP A 202 33.54 4.82 17.02
C ASP A 202 33.72 3.35 17.41
N ILE A 203 33.89 2.52 16.38
CA ILE A 203 34.03 1.07 16.50
C ILE A 203 35.37 0.59 15.98
N ASP A 204 36.38 1.47 15.86
CA ASP A 204 37.73 1.14 15.36
C ASP A 204 38.33 -0.06 16.11
N LYS A 205 38.11 -0.13 17.43
CA LYS A 205 38.53 -1.26 18.28
C LYS A 205 37.94 -2.62 17.87
N TYR A 206 36.84 -2.62 17.13
CA TYR A 206 36.15 -3.79 16.60
C TYR A 206 36.25 -3.90 15.07
N SER A 207 36.90 -2.94 14.41
CA SER A 207 36.94 -2.88 12.97
C SER A 207 37.72 -4.06 12.40
N ARG A 208 37.29 -4.52 11.23
CA ARG A 208 37.98 -5.60 10.52
C ARG A 208 39.31 -5.12 9.94
N LEU A 209 39.39 -3.85 9.55
CA LEU A 209 40.58 -3.21 9.04
C LEU A 209 41.23 -2.40 10.17
N GLN A 210 42.44 -2.78 10.56
CA GLN A 210 43.14 -2.06 11.62
C GLN A 210 43.47 -0.63 11.17
N GLY A 211 43.04 0.36 11.95
CA GLY A 211 43.31 1.77 11.69
C GLY A 211 42.37 2.43 10.69
N GLU A 212 41.25 1.78 10.33
CA GLU A 212 40.20 2.39 9.49
C GLU A 212 39.44 3.53 10.19
N GLN A 213 39.54 3.65 11.52
CA GLN A 213 38.80 4.64 12.29
C GLN A 213 37.29 4.55 11.99
N GLU A 214 36.78 3.32 11.99
CA GLU A 214 35.42 3.01 11.59
C GLU A 214 34.40 3.61 12.56
N VAL A 215 33.36 4.25 12.01
CA VAL A 215 32.23 4.80 12.75
C VAL A 215 30.96 4.16 12.23
N LEU A 216 30.14 3.64 13.13
CA LEU A 216 28.89 2.96 12.81
C LEU A 216 27.69 3.74 13.33
N PHE A 217 26.79 4.12 12.41
CA PHE A 217 25.51 4.70 12.75
C PHE A 217 24.48 3.64 13.14
N SER A 218 23.64 3.99 14.10
CA SER A 218 22.52 3.16 14.54
C SER A 218 21.43 3.05 13.48
N LEU A 219 20.62 1.99 13.60
CA LEU A 219 19.51 1.73 12.71
C LEU A 219 18.42 2.81 12.85
N GLY A 220 17.95 3.34 11.72
CA GLY A 220 16.95 4.41 11.67
C GLY A 220 17.55 5.83 11.68
N THR A 221 18.87 5.99 11.58
CA THR A 221 19.47 7.33 11.46
C THR A 221 18.98 8.02 10.18
N VAL A 222 18.63 9.30 10.31
CA VAL A 222 18.12 10.16 9.23
C VAL A 222 19.20 11.16 8.81
N PHE A 223 19.26 11.44 7.51
CA PHE A 223 20.19 12.36 6.89
C PHE A 223 19.44 13.31 5.95
N CYS A 224 19.90 14.55 5.84
CA CYS A 224 19.44 15.50 4.83
C CYS A 224 20.45 15.53 3.67
N ILE A 225 19.99 15.49 2.42
CA ILE A 225 20.86 15.61 1.24
C ILE A 225 21.10 17.10 0.96
N GLU A 226 22.34 17.56 1.09
CA GLU A 226 22.67 18.97 0.81
C GLU A 226 23.06 19.19 -0.66
N ALA A 227 23.83 18.28 -1.23
CA ALA A 227 24.31 18.41 -2.60
C ALA A 227 24.70 17.06 -3.21
N VAL A 228 24.54 16.98 -4.53
CA VAL A 228 25.06 15.89 -5.36
C VAL A 228 25.90 16.50 -6.49
N GLU A 229 27.21 16.32 -6.43
CA GLU A 229 28.19 16.95 -7.32
C GLU A 229 29.00 15.90 -8.08
N PHE A 230 29.42 16.19 -9.31
CA PHE A 230 30.31 15.31 -10.07
C PHE A 230 31.74 15.86 -10.08
N GLU A 231 32.70 15.06 -9.63
CA GLU A 231 34.11 15.42 -9.62
C GLU A 231 34.84 14.80 -10.81
N SER A 232 35.01 15.63 -11.85
CA SER A 232 35.58 15.21 -13.13
C SER A 232 37.02 14.66 -13.05
N THR A 233 37.83 15.13 -12.09
CA THR A 233 39.23 14.70 -11.95
C THR A 233 39.37 13.28 -11.43
N LEU A 234 38.43 12.83 -10.60
CA LEU A 234 38.44 11.51 -9.98
C LEU A 234 37.39 10.57 -10.57
N ASP A 235 36.61 11.05 -11.56
CA ASP A 235 35.49 10.33 -12.18
C ASP A 235 34.52 9.74 -11.13
N LEU A 236 34.13 10.55 -10.15
CA LEU A 236 33.22 10.12 -9.08
C LEU A 236 32.16 11.16 -8.75
N TRP A 237 31.06 10.70 -8.16
CA TRP A 237 30.00 11.55 -7.63
C TRP A 237 30.17 11.76 -6.13
N LYS A 238 30.20 13.02 -5.69
CA LYS A 238 30.20 13.41 -4.28
C LYS A 238 28.77 13.67 -3.82
N ILE A 239 28.37 13.02 -2.73
CA ILE A 239 27.06 13.23 -2.10
C ILE A 239 27.29 13.76 -0.70
N LYS A 240 26.94 15.03 -0.50
CA LYS A 240 27.07 15.75 0.78
C LYS A 240 25.77 15.60 1.55
N MET A 241 25.86 15.14 2.79
CA MET A 241 24.71 14.93 3.65
C MET A 241 24.99 15.34 5.09
N VAL A 242 23.95 15.75 5.80
CA VAL A 242 24.01 16.09 7.23
C VAL A 242 23.14 15.13 8.02
N ALA A 243 23.69 14.51 9.07
CA ALA A 243 22.88 13.72 9.99
C ALA A 243 21.96 14.63 10.82
N THR A 244 20.67 14.29 10.93
CA THR A 244 19.65 15.17 11.53
C THR A 244 18.65 14.40 12.41
N ASP A 245 18.08 15.08 13.41
CA ASP A 245 17.00 14.58 14.28
C ASP A 245 15.65 15.26 14.01
N GLU A 246 15.52 16.01 12.91
CA GLU A 246 14.31 16.77 12.56
C GLU A 246 13.01 15.94 12.62
N LEU A 247 13.08 14.66 12.24
CA LEU A 247 11.92 13.77 12.25
C LEU A 247 11.63 13.12 13.61
N SER A 248 12.60 13.12 14.52
CA SER A 248 12.52 12.36 15.77
C SER A 248 11.40 12.87 16.67
N ASN A 249 11.25 14.19 16.81
CA ASN A 249 10.13 14.79 17.56
C ASN A 249 8.79 14.42 16.94
N THR A 250 8.70 14.46 15.62
CA THR A 250 7.45 14.25 14.93
C THR A 250 6.98 12.80 14.98
N ILE A 251 7.90 11.84 14.87
CA ILE A 251 7.61 10.40 15.08
C ILE A 251 7.23 10.15 16.55
N GLU A 252 7.98 10.73 17.49
CA GLU A 252 7.71 10.57 18.92
C GLU A 252 6.36 11.18 19.31
N GLU A 253 6.04 12.38 18.82
CA GLU A 253 4.74 13.03 18.98
C GLU A 253 3.63 12.22 18.31
N ALA A 254 3.85 11.70 17.11
CA ALA A 254 2.89 10.85 16.42
C ALA A 254 2.55 9.59 17.24
N LEU A 255 3.58 8.87 17.68
CA LEU A 255 3.41 7.70 18.53
C LEU A 255 2.73 8.08 19.85
N ASN A 256 3.18 9.14 20.52
CA ASN A 256 2.65 9.57 21.82
C ASN A 256 1.22 10.11 21.75
N LEU A 257 0.87 10.86 20.70
CA LEU A 257 -0.50 11.31 20.46
C LEU A 257 -1.44 10.11 20.32
N THR A 258 -1.00 9.08 19.59
CA THR A 258 -1.80 7.88 19.34
C THR A 258 -1.90 6.99 20.59
N ILE A 259 -0.82 6.85 21.37
CA ILE A 259 -0.82 6.14 22.66
C ILE A 259 -1.76 6.82 23.65
N ARG A 260 -1.72 8.16 23.76
CA ARG A 260 -2.58 8.92 24.68
C ARG A 260 -4.07 8.86 24.32
N THR A 261 -4.40 8.64 23.05
CA THR A 261 -5.81 8.56 22.61
C THR A 261 -6.40 7.17 22.72
N GLU A 262 -5.61 6.10 22.59
CA GLU A 262 -6.14 4.73 22.55
C GLU A 262 -5.74 3.83 23.74
N ASP A 263 -4.86 4.28 24.64
CA ASP A 263 -4.34 3.49 25.78
C ASP A 263 -3.84 2.09 25.35
N ARG A 264 -3.20 2.02 24.17
CA ARG A 264 -2.69 0.80 23.54
C ARG A 264 -1.17 0.82 23.45
N SER A 265 -0.55 -0.36 23.44
CA SER A 265 0.89 -0.45 23.28
C SER A 265 1.36 0.00 21.89
N PRO A 266 2.60 0.51 21.76
CA PRO A 266 3.17 0.89 20.45
C PRO A 266 3.13 -0.22 19.41
N SER A 267 3.22 -1.48 19.84
CA SER A 267 3.16 -2.66 18.97
C SER A 267 1.78 -2.83 18.34
N ILE A 268 0.70 -2.69 19.14
CA ILE A 268 -0.67 -2.76 18.64
C ILE A 268 -0.95 -1.61 17.69
N LEU A 269 -0.51 -0.40 18.04
CA LEU A 269 -0.70 0.78 17.20
C LEU A 269 -0.04 0.63 15.85
N PHE A 270 1.23 0.22 15.81
CA PHE A 270 1.92 -0.04 14.55
C PHE A 270 1.21 -1.11 13.71
N GLY A 271 0.77 -2.21 14.33
CA GLY A 271 0.02 -3.23 13.62
C GLY A 271 -1.32 -2.73 13.07
N ASN A 272 -2.06 -1.89 13.80
CA ASN A 272 -3.32 -1.29 13.35
C ASN A 272 -3.10 -0.30 12.20
N LEU A 273 -2.04 0.50 12.28
CA LEU A 273 -1.64 1.38 11.21
C LEU A 273 -1.36 0.60 9.90
N LEU A 274 -0.71 -0.57 9.99
CA LEU A 274 -0.55 -1.48 8.83
C LEU A 274 -1.88 -2.07 8.33
N ILE A 275 -2.90 -2.20 9.19
CA ILE A 275 -4.22 -2.68 8.77
C ILE A 275 -4.95 -1.61 7.95
N ASP A 276 -4.84 -0.35 8.38
CA ASP A 276 -5.54 0.78 7.76
C ASP A 276 -5.07 1.05 6.33
N GLU A 277 -3.81 0.76 6.04
CA GLU A 277 -3.28 0.74 4.69
C GLU A 277 -3.61 -0.57 3.96
N TYR A 278 -4.48 -0.49 2.94
CA TYR A 278 -5.04 -1.66 2.25
C TYR A 278 -3.98 -2.63 1.67
N HIS A 279 -2.80 -2.13 1.30
CA HIS A 279 -1.72 -2.92 0.70
C HIS A 279 -0.88 -3.72 1.70
N PHE A 280 -1.01 -3.49 3.01
CA PHE A 280 -0.15 -4.10 4.04
C PHE A 280 -0.84 -5.17 4.89
N LEU A 281 -2.04 -5.63 4.55
CA LEU A 281 -2.78 -6.64 5.33
C LEU A 281 -2.03 -7.96 5.53
N ASP A 282 -1.25 -8.42 4.54
CA ASP A 282 -0.43 -9.64 4.68
C ASP A 282 0.75 -9.43 5.65
N ILE A 283 1.34 -8.24 5.63
CA ILE A 283 2.43 -7.85 6.52
C ILE A 283 1.90 -7.68 7.95
N ALA A 284 0.75 -7.03 8.13
CA ALA A 284 0.06 -6.90 9.40
C ALA A 284 -0.27 -8.29 9.99
N GLU A 285 -0.77 -9.22 9.17
CA GLU A 285 -1.06 -10.59 9.63
C GLU A 285 0.20 -11.27 10.17
N GLN A 286 1.29 -11.22 9.40
CA GLN A 286 2.56 -11.82 9.82
C GLN A 286 3.07 -11.18 11.11
N PHE A 287 2.98 -9.86 11.23
CA PHE A 287 3.38 -9.11 12.42
C PHE A 287 2.57 -9.51 13.67
N PHE A 288 1.25 -9.63 13.56
CA PHE A 288 0.42 -10.04 14.70
C PHE A 288 0.53 -11.52 15.06
N GLN A 289 0.67 -12.42 14.08
CA GLN A 289 0.95 -13.84 14.35
C GLN A 289 2.27 -14.02 15.11
N MET A 290 3.22 -13.16 14.78
CA MET A 290 4.53 -13.09 15.38
C MET A 290 4.47 -12.54 16.82
N LEU A 291 3.69 -11.49 17.08
CA LEU A 291 3.40 -11.02 18.44
C LEU A 291 2.73 -12.09 19.30
N LEU A 292 1.75 -12.85 18.78
CA LEU A 292 1.12 -13.95 19.54
C LEU A 292 2.09 -15.05 19.99
N LYS A 293 3.20 -15.25 19.26
CA LYS A 293 4.22 -16.24 19.64
C LYS A 293 5.17 -15.73 20.73
N THR A 294 5.27 -14.42 20.91
CA THR A 294 6.23 -13.81 21.84
C THR A 294 5.63 -13.29 23.11
N LEU A 295 4.44 -12.70 23.03
CA LEU A 295 3.81 -12.13 24.21
C LEU A 295 3.53 -13.24 25.23
N PRO A 296 3.84 -13.03 26.52
CA PRO A 296 3.46 -13.97 27.58
C PRO A 296 1.96 -14.23 27.55
N GLN A 297 1.49 -15.44 27.86
CA GLN A 297 0.05 -15.78 27.77
C GLN A 297 -0.90 -14.88 28.59
N ASN A 298 -0.38 -14.15 29.58
CA ASN A 298 -1.13 -13.22 30.43
C ASN A 298 -0.90 -11.74 30.06
N ASP A 299 -0.23 -11.47 28.94
CA ASP A 299 0.02 -10.11 28.48
C ASP A 299 -1.30 -9.43 28.09
N GLU A 300 -1.43 -8.17 28.50
CA GLU A 300 -2.62 -7.35 28.27
C GLU A 300 -2.84 -7.14 26.77
N ASP A 301 -1.79 -7.10 25.96
CA ASP A 301 -1.90 -6.89 24.52
C ASP A 301 -2.50 -8.09 23.77
N ILE A 302 -2.54 -9.30 24.34
CA ILE A 302 -2.96 -10.51 23.60
C ILE A 302 -4.40 -10.39 23.08
N PHE A 303 -5.31 -9.79 23.86
CA PHE A 303 -6.69 -9.64 23.38
C PHE A 303 -6.76 -8.62 22.24
N ASP A 304 -5.93 -7.57 22.24
CA ASP A 304 -5.86 -6.58 21.17
C ASP A 304 -5.21 -7.15 19.91
N VAL A 305 -4.21 -8.03 20.05
CA VAL A 305 -3.66 -8.79 18.93
C VAL A 305 -4.75 -9.64 18.27
N TYR A 306 -5.55 -10.39 19.05
CA TYR A 306 -6.64 -11.18 18.49
C TYR A 306 -7.75 -10.31 17.87
N GLN A 307 -8.03 -9.14 18.44
CA GLN A 307 -8.98 -8.17 17.88
C GLN A 307 -8.48 -7.63 16.53
N SER A 308 -7.19 -7.29 16.43
CA SER A 308 -6.56 -6.80 15.21
C SER A 308 -6.49 -7.89 14.12
N MET A 309 -6.15 -9.12 14.49
CA MET A 309 -6.23 -10.27 13.58
C MET A 309 -7.64 -10.55 13.08
N SER A 310 -8.65 -10.35 13.94
CA SER A 310 -10.05 -10.46 13.51
C SER A 310 -10.38 -9.45 12.42
N GLU A 311 -9.94 -8.20 12.58
CA GLU A 311 -10.13 -7.14 11.58
C GLU A 311 -9.40 -7.45 10.26
N ILE A 312 -8.17 -7.97 10.32
CA ILE A 312 -7.42 -8.42 9.13
C ILE A 312 -8.21 -9.48 8.36
N TYR A 313 -8.61 -10.57 9.03
CA TYR A 313 -9.36 -11.63 8.36
C TYR A 313 -10.73 -11.16 7.88
N ARG A 314 -11.34 -10.18 8.55
CA ARG A 314 -12.60 -9.55 8.11
C ARG A 314 -12.40 -8.77 6.80
N ARG A 315 -11.31 -8.00 6.67
CA ARG A 315 -10.95 -7.27 5.44
C ARG A 315 -10.55 -8.22 4.29
N LYS A 316 -9.97 -9.38 4.61
CA LYS A 316 -9.70 -10.48 3.66
C LYS A 316 -10.93 -11.34 3.32
N GLU A 317 -12.13 -10.97 3.81
CA GLU A 317 -13.39 -11.71 3.64
C GLU A 317 -13.39 -13.15 4.21
N GLN A 318 -12.44 -13.48 5.08
CA GLN A 318 -12.35 -14.77 5.78
C GLN A 318 -13.17 -14.74 7.08
N PHE A 319 -14.49 -14.54 6.96
CA PHE A 319 -15.35 -14.17 8.08
C PHE A 319 -15.42 -15.19 9.23
N GLN A 320 -15.27 -16.50 8.97
CA GLN A 320 -15.26 -17.50 10.06
C GLN A 320 -13.99 -17.41 10.92
N ILE A 321 -12.83 -17.24 10.29
CA ILE A 321 -11.56 -17.07 11.01
C ILE A 321 -11.61 -15.75 11.79
N ALA A 322 -12.12 -14.68 11.16
CA ALA A 322 -12.35 -13.41 11.84
C ALA A 322 -13.22 -13.58 13.09
N LEU A 323 -14.33 -14.33 12.99
CA LEU A 323 -15.22 -14.59 14.11
C LEU A 323 -14.53 -15.37 15.24
N ASP A 324 -13.76 -16.39 14.91
CA ASP A 324 -13.02 -17.19 15.89
C ASP A 324 -12.01 -16.33 16.67
N MET A 325 -11.28 -15.44 15.98
CA MET A 325 -10.34 -14.52 16.63
C MET A 325 -11.07 -13.48 17.50
N ALA A 326 -12.17 -12.89 17.03
CA ALA A 326 -12.98 -11.96 17.83
C ALA A 326 -13.56 -12.62 19.09
N LEU A 327 -14.03 -13.87 18.98
CA LEU A 327 -14.55 -14.63 20.12
C LEU A 327 -13.44 -15.01 21.11
N LYS A 328 -12.21 -15.28 20.63
CA LYS A 328 -11.05 -15.49 21.51
C LYS A 328 -10.68 -14.22 22.27
N ALA A 329 -10.56 -13.09 21.57
CA ALA A 329 -10.31 -11.77 22.18
C ALA A 329 -11.34 -11.48 23.28
N TYR A 330 -12.64 -11.58 22.95
CA TYR A 330 -13.73 -11.35 23.89
C TYR A 330 -13.67 -12.28 25.12
N LYS A 331 -13.37 -13.57 24.93
CA LYS A 331 -13.24 -14.53 26.04
C LYS A 331 -12.09 -14.18 26.98
N LEU A 332 -10.96 -13.75 26.45
CA LEU A 332 -9.80 -13.33 27.24
C LEU A 332 -10.11 -12.04 27.99
N ARG A 333 -10.61 -11.02 27.31
CA ARG A 333 -11.00 -9.74 27.90
C ARG A 333 -12.03 -9.93 29.03
N ARG A 334 -13.00 -10.84 28.87
CA ARG A 334 -14.00 -11.18 29.91
C ARG A 334 -13.44 -11.94 31.13
N LYS A 335 -12.25 -12.54 31.04
CA LYS A 335 -11.60 -13.19 32.20
C LYS A 335 -10.91 -12.16 33.10
N VAL A 336 -10.34 -11.13 32.48
CA VAL A 336 -9.55 -10.10 33.18
C VAL A 336 -10.46 -8.97 33.65
N LEU A 337 -11.39 -8.52 32.82
CA LEU A 337 -12.22 -7.36 33.09
C LEU A 337 -13.54 -7.71 33.79
N PRO A 338 -14.06 -6.82 34.67
CA PRO A 338 -15.40 -6.95 35.24
C PRO A 338 -16.48 -7.07 34.17
N ARG A 339 -17.60 -7.73 34.50
CA ARG A 339 -18.72 -7.97 33.56
C ARG A 339 -19.33 -6.69 32.97
N ASN A 340 -19.19 -5.56 33.66
CA ASN A 340 -19.70 -4.26 33.22
C ASN A 340 -18.60 -3.36 32.63
N ASN A 341 -17.40 -3.86 32.35
CA ASN A 341 -16.35 -3.02 31.79
C ASN A 341 -16.69 -2.58 30.34
N ILE A 342 -16.46 -1.30 30.04
CA ILE A 342 -16.77 -0.65 28.76
C ILE A 342 -16.03 -1.25 27.55
N ASP A 343 -14.81 -1.76 27.75
CA ASP A 343 -13.96 -2.32 26.71
C ASP A 343 -14.56 -3.60 26.11
N LEU A 344 -15.52 -4.23 26.79
CA LEU A 344 -16.27 -5.35 26.25
C LEU A 344 -17.21 -4.93 25.10
N ASN A 345 -17.62 -3.65 25.02
CA ASN A 345 -18.51 -3.15 23.96
C ASN A 345 -17.86 -3.23 22.58
N GLU A 346 -16.57 -2.88 22.45
CA GLU A 346 -15.85 -2.98 21.18
C GLU A 346 -15.87 -4.41 20.64
N SER A 347 -15.54 -5.37 21.51
CA SER A 347 -15.56 -6.78 21.18
C SER A 347 -16.96 -7.26 20.77
N LEU A 348 -18.01 -6.84 21.51
CA LEU A 348 -19.39 -7.19 21.18
C LEU A 348 -19.83 -6.61 19.83
N ASN A 349 -19.51 -5.34 19.56
CA ASN A 349 -19.82 -4.66 18.30
C ASN A 349 -19.06 -5.31 17.12
N LEU A 350 -17.80 -5.70 17.30
CA LEU A 350 -17.02 -6.40 16.28
C LEU A 350 -17.61 -7.79 15.97
N ILE A 351 -17.91 -8.59 17.01
CA ILE A 351 -18.55 -9.90 16.84
C ILE A 351 -19.89 -9.76 16.11
N ALA A 352 -20.70 -8.76 16.48
CA ALA A 352 -21.99 -8.51 15.85
C ALA A 352 -21.84 -8.16 14.35
N ARG A 353 -20.86 -7.31 14.01
CA ARG A 353 -20.52 -6.92 12.64
C ARG A 353 -20.08 -8.11 11.79
N ILE A 354 -19.28 -9.01 12.35
CA ILE A 354 -18.84 -10.22 11.65
C ILE A 354 -20.04 -11.16 11.43
N TYR A 355 -20.92 -11.34 12.42
CA TYR A 355 -22.15 -12.11 12.22
C TYR A 355 -23.07 -11.52 11.15
N LEU A 356 -23.14 -10.19 11.07
CA LEU A 356 -23.86 -9.48 10.02
C LEU A 356 -23.29 -9.81 8.63
N GLN A 357 -21.97 -9.75 8.46
CA GLN A 357 -21.29 -10.11 7.19
C GLN A 357 -21.45 -11.59 6.81
N ILE A 358 -21.52 -12.50 7.79
CA ILE A 358 -21.83 -13.93 7.56
C ILE A 358 -23.31 -14.14 7.16
N GLY A 359 -24.18 -13.14 7.35
CA GLY A 359 -25.63 -13.25 7.13
C GLY A 359 -26.40 -13.87 8.31
N LYS A 360 -25.75 -14.06 9.47
CA LYS A 360 -26.39 -14.58 10.70
C LYS A 360 -27.05 -13.43 11.48
N TYR A 361 -28.05 -12.79 10.89
CA TYR A 361 -28.68 -11.59 11.42
C TYR A 361 -29.27 -11.73 12.83
N GLY A 362 -29.77 -12.91 13.21
CA GLY A 362 -30.29 -13.15 14.57
C GLY A 362 -29.21 -13.00 15.65
N ARG A 363 -28.01 -13.55 15.38
CA ARG A 363 -26.85 -13.41 16.27
C ARG A 363 -26.31 -11.99 16.26
N ALA A 364 -26.26 -11.32 15.11
CA ALA A 364 -25.85 -9.92 15.04
C ALA A 364 -26.71 -9.03 15.95
N VAL A 365 -28.05 -9.16 15.90
CA VAL A 365 -28.96 -8.43 16.81
C VAL A 365 -28.69 -8.77 18.28
N GLU A 366 -28.47 -10.05 18.59
CA GLU A 366 -28.18 -10.48 19.97
C GLU A 366 -26.94 -9.77 20.53
N TYR A 367 -25.84 -9.70 19.78
CA TYR A 367 -24.59 -9.09 20.22
C TYR A 367 -24.64 -7.56 20.25
N TYR A 368 -25.25 -6.91 19.25
CA TYR A 368 -25.46 -5.45 19.30
C TYR A 368 -26.34 -5.04 20.49
N LYS A 369 -27.41 -5.79 20.79
CA LYS A 369 -28.24 -5.51 21.99
C LYS A 369 -27.47 -5.71 23.29
N LYS A 370 -26.57 -6.70 23.38
CA LYS A 370 -25.70 -6.86 24.55
C LYS A 370 -24.79 -5.64 24.75
N SER A 371 -24.24 -5.10 23.66
CA SER A 371 -23.44 -3.87 23.67
C SER A 371 -24.26 -2.66 24.17
N LEU A 372 -25.49 -2.49 23.66
CA LEU A 372 -26.39 -1.41 24.13
C LEU A 372 -26.72 -1.53 25.63
N ILE A 373 -27.08 -2.73 26.11
CA ILE A 373 -27.38 -2.96 27.53
C ILE A 373 -26.17 -2.62 28.41
N LEU A 374 -24.96 -2.93 27.93
CA LEU A 374 -23.73 -2.63 28.64
C LEU A 374 -23.43 -1.11 28.66
N CYS A 375 -23.68 -0.40 27.56
CA CYS A 375 -23.62 1.07 27.52
C CYS A 375 -24.59 1.70 28.53
N ASP A 376 -25.85 1.25 28.55
CA ASP A 376 -26.88 1.79 29.44
C ASP A 376 -26.54 1.55 30.93
N LYS A 377 -25.99 0.37 31.26
CA LYS A 377 -25.55 0.04 32.63
C LYS A 377 -24.41 0.91 33.15
N ASN A 378 -23.57 1.42 32.26
CA ASN A 378 -22.45 2.29 32.62
C ASN A 378 -22.82 3.78 32.55
N HIS A 379 -24.11 4.11 32.39
CA HIS A 379 -24.60 5.48 32.25
C HIS A 379 -23.97 6.23 31.06
N LEU A 380 -23.62 5.50 30.00
CA LEU A 380 -22.99 6.02 28.79
C LEU A 380 -24.05 6.40 27.75
N SER A 381 -24.93 7.35 28.11
CA SER A 381 -26.06 7.75 27.27
C SER A 381 -25.62 8.21 25.88
N ASP A 382 -24.50 8.93 25.81
CA ASP A 382 -24.03 9.60 24.59
C ASP A 382 -22.63 9.12 24.16
N HIS A 383 -22.31 7.83 24.36
CA HIS A 383 -20.99 7.28 24.01
C HIS A 383 -20.93 6.73 22.57
N GLN A 384 -19.81 6.94 21.87
CA GLN A 384 -19.61 6.50 20.47
C GLN A 384 -19.90 5.01 20.24
N LEU A 385 -19.51 4.14 21.18
CA LEU A 385 -19.80 2.69 21.09
C LEU A 385 -21.30 2.35 21.00
N LYS A 386 -22.17 3.22 21.55
CA LYS A 386 -23.63 3.09 21.42
C LYS A 386 -24.09 3.45 20.01
N VAL A 387 -23.54 4.52 19.42
CA VAL A 387 -23.79 4.91 18.02
C VAL A 387 -23.47 3.75 17.09
N VAL A 388 -22.28 3.15 17.22
CA VAL A 388 -21.86 1.99 16.41
C VAL A 388 -22.81 0.81 16.53
N ALA A 389 -23.31 0.53 17.74
CA ALA A 389 -24.26 -0.56 17.97
C ALA A 389 -25.64 -0.28 17.35
N LEU A 390 -26.12 0.96 17.44
CA LEU A 390 -27.38 1.40 16.83
C LEU A 390 -27.29 1.37 15.31
N GLN A 391 -26.22 1.90 14.71
CA GLN A 391 -25.99 1.80 13.26
C GLN A 391 -25.94 0.33 12.80
N GLY A 392 -25.24 -0.53 13.55
CA GLY A 392 -25.21 -1.97 13.27
C GLY A 392 -26.59 -2.62 13.30
N LEU A 393 -27.46 -2.26 14.26
CA LEU A 393 -28.85 -2.72 14.27
C LEU A 393 -29.66 -2.15 13.10
N GLY A 394 -29.47 -0.86 12.78
CA GLY A 394 -30.05 -0.20 11.62
C GLY A 394 -29.77 -0.98 10.34
N GLU A 395 -28.51 -1.38 10.14
CA GLU A 395 -28.07 -2.16 8.99
C GLU A 395 -28.69 -3.56 8.96
N VAL A 396 -28.71 -4.25 10.10
CA VAL A 396 -29.36 -5.57 10.19
C VAL A 396 -30.84 -5.49 9.78
N TYR A 397 -31.56 -4.46 10.23
CA TYR A 397 -32.96 -4.28 9.89
C TYR A 397 -33.17 -3.81 8.44
N LYS A 398 -32.23 -3.03 7.88
CA LYS A 398 -32.20 -2.67 6.45
C LYS A 398 -32.11 -3.91 5.57
N LEU A 399 -31.17 -4.82 5.85
CA LEU A 399 -31.00 -6.08 5.11
C LEU A 399 -32.20 -7.02 5.27
N LYS A 400 -32.89 -6.96 6.42
CA LYS A 400 -34.17 -7.65 6.63
C LYS A 400 -35.38 -6.98 5.96
N LYS A 401 -35.18 -5.87 5.23
CA LYS A 401 -36.22 -5.03 4.62
C LYS A 401 -37.25 -4.48 5.63
N ASN A 402 -36.86 -4.37 6.90
CA ASN A 402 -37.66 -3.68 7.92
C ASN A 402 -37.19 -2.23 8.03
N PHE A 403 -37.61 -1.43 7.05
CA PHE A 403 -37.13 -0.05 6.91
C PHE A 403 -37.54 0.85 8.08
N TYR A 404 -38.72 0.62 8.68
CA TYR A 404 -39.17 1.37 9.86
C TYR A 404 -38.21 1.24 11.05
N ARG A 405 -37.86 -0.01 11.42
CA ARG A 405 -36.89 -0.23 12.52
C ARG A 405 -35.49 0.23 12.15
N SER A 406 -35.10 0.07 10.89
CA SER A 406 -33.81 0.56 10.40
C SER A 406 -33.68 2.07 10.57
N LEU A 407 -34.69 2.82 10.10
CA LEU A 407 -34.74 4.28 10.24
C LEU A 407 -34.72 4.70 11.71
N PHE A 408 -35.50 4.03 12.56
CA PHE A 408 -35.52 4.30 14.00
C PHE A 408 -34.12 4.23 14.62
N TYR A 409 -33.36 3.15 14.36
CA TYR A 409 -32.01 3.01 14.91
C TYR A 409 -31.00 3.99 14.32
N PHE A 410 -31.06 4.28 13.02
CA PHE A 410 -30.17 5.27 12.42
C PHE A 410 -30.45 6.70 12.91
N MET A 411 -31.72 7.05 13.13
CA MET A 411 -32.09 8.35 13.69
C MET A 411 -31.65 8.49 15.16
N ASP A 412 -31.80 7.44 15.97
CA ASP A 412 -31.32 7.42 17.36
C ASP A 412 -29.78 7.56 17.43
N ALA A 413 -29.07 6.86 16.53
CA ALA A 413 -27.61 7.00 16.39
C ALA A 413 -27.20 8.43 15.99
N TYR A 414 -27.91 9.01 15.02
CA TYR A 414 -27.68 10.39 14.56
C TYR A 414 -27.93 11.41 15.68
N GLU A 415 -28.97 11.24 16.48
CA GLU A 415 -29.29 12.15 17.59
C GLU A 415 -28.18 12.16 18.65
N ILE A 416 -27.65 10.98 19.00
CA ILE A 416 -26.50 10.88 19.91
C ILE A 416 -25.26 11.56 19.30
N ALA A 417 -24.94 11.27 18.04
CA ALA A 417 -23.79 11.87 17.36
C ALA A 417 -23.91 13.41 17.27
N GLN A 418 -25.13 13.93 17.13
CA GLN A 418 -25.40 15.36 17.13
C GLN A 418 -25.18 15.98 18.52
N ARG A 419 -25.60 15.34 19.61
CA ARG A 419 -25.38 15.83 20.98
C ARG A 419 -23.91 15.84 21.38
N THR A 420 -23.12 14.91 20.87
CA THR A 420 -21.67 14.83 21.10
C THR A 420 -20.86 15.68 20.14
N GLU A 421 -21.51 16.33 19.18
CA GLU A 421 -20.87 17.09 18.08
C GLU A 421 -19.84 16.26 17.29
N HIS A 422 -20.00 14.94 17.24
CA HIS A 422 -19.06 14.03 16.58
C HIS A 422 -19.36 13.95 15.08
N LEU A 423 -18.79 14.89 14.32
CA LEU A 423 -19.03 15.07 12.89
C LEU A 423 -18.89 13.78 12.04
N PRO A 424 -17.87 12.92 12.23
CA PRO A 424 -17.74 11.70 11.43
C PRO A 424 -18.92 10.74 11.61
N ASP A 425 -19.39 10.55 12.84
CA ASP A 425 -20.54 9.68 13.11
C ASP A 425 -21.83 10.28 12.58
N MET A 426 -21.98 11.62 12.66
CA MET A 426 -23.12 12.32 12.07
C MET A 426 -23.18 12.09 10.55
N ALA A 427 -22.05 12.22 9.85
CA ALA A 427 -21.96 11.98 8.41
C ALA A 427 -22.34 10.54 8.05
N ASN A 428 -21.80 9.56 8.78
CA ASN A 428 -22.12 8.15 8.57
C ASN A 428 -23.61 7.85 8.77
N CYS A 429 -24.22 8.33 9.86
CA CYS A 429 -25.64 8.11 10.13
C CYS A 429 -26.54 8.75 9.06
N VAL A 430 -26.24 9.98 8.64
CA VAL A 430 -26.96 10.66 7.56
C VAL A 430 -26.85 9.89 6.25
N GLY A 431 -25.67 9.33 5.94
CA GLY A 431 -25.46 8.46 4.79
C GLY A 431 -26.28 7.18 4.82
N ASP A 432 -26.30 6.53 5.98
CA ASP A 432 -27.09 5.32 6.20
C ASP A 432 -28.58 5.57 5.99
N ILE A 433 -29.09 6.72 6.47
CA ILE A 433 -30.47 7.15 6.26
C ILE A 433 -30.72 7.45 4.78
N GLY A 434 -29.83 8.18 4.11
CA GLY A 434 -29.97 8.45 2.67
C GLY A 434 -30.01 7.16 1.83
N LEU A 435 -29.15 6.18 2.14
CA LEU A 435 -29.15 4.86 1.50
C LEU A 435 -30.44 4.07 1.80
N LEU A 436 -31.00 4.23 3.00
CA LEU A 436 -32.28 3.62 3.36
C LEU A 436 -33.43 4.14 2.51
N HIS A 437 -33.48 5.45 2.22
CA HIS A 437 -34.46 6.07 1.33
C HIS A 437 -34.20 5.69 -0.14
N GLU A 438 -32.94 5.63 -0.58
CA GLU A 438 -32.60 5.18 -1.94
C GLU A 438 -33.06 3.73 -2.19
N ASN A 439 -32.91 2.84 -1.21
CA ASN A 439 -33.41 1.45 -1.27
C ASN A 439 -34.95 1.36 -1.31
N GLN A 440 -35.65 2.41 -0.88
CA GLN A 440 -37.10 2.56 -0.99
C GLN A 440 -37.52 3.27 -2.28
N LEU A 441 -36.57 3.64 -3.15
CA LEU A 441 -36.77 4.43 -4.37
C LEU A 441 -37.26 5.86 -4.10
N ASP A 442 -37.08 6.36 -2.88
CA ASP A 442 -37.36 7.75 -2.48
C ASP A 442 -36.10 8.61 -2.71
N TYR A 443 -35.81 8.87 -3.98
CA TYR A 443 -34.57 9.51 -4.41
C TYR A 443 -34.47 10.97 -3.96
N ASP A 444 -35.58 11.71 -3.90
CA ASP A 444 -35.60 13.11 -3.47
C ASP A 444 -35.17 13.26 -2.00
N THR A 445 -35.73 12.41 -1.12
CA THR A 445 -35.34 12.41 0.30
C THR A 445 -33.91 11.91 0.47
N ALA A 446 -33.50 10.87 -0.28
CA ALA A 446 -32.13 10.36 -0.27
C ALA A 446 -31.11 11.45 -0.63
N LEU A 447 -31.39 12.23 -1.69
CA LEU A 447 -30.56 13.37 -2.11
C LEU A 447 -30.43 14.41 -1.00
N GLY A 448 -31.52 14.75 -0.31
CA GLY A 448 -31.49 15.67 0.83
C GLY A 448 -30.52 15.23 1.93
N TYR A 449 -30.51 13.94 2.28
CA TYR A 449 -29.54 13.39 3.24
C TYR A 449 -28.12 13.35 2.65
N TYR A 450 -27.93 13.00 1.38
CA TYR A 450 -26.62 12.99 0.77
C TYR A 450 -25.98 14.38 0.67
N TYR A 451 -26.78 15.43 0.43
CA TYR A 451 -26.33 16.82 0.55
C TYR A 451 -25.87 17.15 1.96
N LYS A 452 -26.66 16.78 2.97
CA LYS A 452 -26.29 17.00 4.37
C LYS A 452 -25.02 16.26 4.76
N GLN A 453 -24.80 15.04 4.25
CA GLN A 453 -23.54 14.32 4.47
C GLN A 453 -22.36 15.06 3.84
N TYR A 454 -22.51 15.50 2.59
CA TYR A 454 -21.47 16.27 1.89
C TYR A 454 -21.08 17.52 2.68
N ASP A 455 -22.06 18.28 3.16
CA ASP A 455 -21.82 19.51 3.94
C ASP A 455 -21.10 19.22 5.26
N ILE A 456 -21.37 18.08 5.90
CA ILE A 456 -20.65 17.66 7.12
C ILE A 456 -19.20 17.32 6.77
N HIS A 457 -18.94 16.55 5.70
CA HIS A 457 -17.57 16.25 5.29
C HIS A 457 -16.80 17.49 4.81
N GLU A 458 -17.47 18.48 4.22
CA GLU A 458 -16.85 19.76 3.87
C GLU A 458 -16.40 20.51 5.13
N LYS A 459 -17.24 20.56 6.18
CA LYS A 459 -16.86 21.11 7.49
C LYS A 459 -15.73 20.34 8.16
N VAL A 460 -15.73 19.01 8.06
CA VAL A 460 -14.63 18.18 8.58
C VAL A 460 -13.33 18.53 7.87
N LEU A 461 -13.35 18.78 6.55
CA LEU A 461 -12.16 19.17 5.80
C LEU A 461 -11.61 20.55 6.21
N GLU A 462 -12.50 21.49 6.53
CA GLU A 462 -12.12 22.81 7.06
C GLU A 462 -11.42 22.71 8.43
N LEU A 463 -11.81 21.73 9.26
CA LEU A 463 -11.23 21.50 10.59
C LEU A 463 -9.99 20.57 10.56
N ASP A 464 -9.95 19.62 9.63
CA ASP A 464 -8.88 18.64 9.43
C ASP A 464 -8.64 18.43 7.93
N GLN A 465 -7.58 19.06 7.40
CA GLN A 465 -7.15 18.98 5.99
C GLN A 465 -6.53 17.61 5.65
N ASN A 466 -7.31 16.56 5.85
CA ASN A 466 -6.92 15.17 5.67
C ASN A 466 -7.38 14.61 4.31
N LEU A 467 -6.51 13.86 3.64
CA LEU A 467 -6.79 13.20 2.36
C LEU A 467 -7.97 12.22 2.44
N ILE A 468 -8.17 11.57 3.58
CA ILE A 468 -9.32 10.66 3.78
C ILE A 468 -10.64 11.45 3.66
N THR A 469 -10.69 12.68 4.19
CA THR A 469 -11.87 13.55 4.08
C THR A 469 -12.10 13.99 2.63
N GLU A 470 -11.04 14.20 1.85
CA GLU A 470 -11.16 14.47 0.42
C GLU A 470 -11.73 13.28 -0.36
N GLN A 471 -11.34 12.05 0.01
CA GLN A 471 -11.92 10.83 -0.55
C GLN A 471 -13.41 10.71 -0.21
N TYR A 472 -13.81 11.01 1.03
CA TYR A 472 -15.23 11.02 1.40
C TYR A 472 -16.04 12.04 0.60
N LEU A 473 -15.50 13.24 0.38
CA LEU A 473 -16.16 14.25 -0.47
C LEU A 473 -16.31 13.79 -1.93
N PHE A 474 -15.33 13.05 -2.45
CA PHE A 474 -15.45 12.43 -3.77
C PHE A 474 -16.54 11.35 -3.79
N ILE A 475 -16.57 10.47 -2.80
CA ILE A 475 -17.60 9.41 -2.67
C ILE A 475 -19.00 10.04 -2.55
N ASP A 476 -19.16 11.11 -1.77
CA ASP A 476 -20.43 11.80 -1.61
C ASP A 476 -20.89 12.45 -2.92
N LEU A 477 -19.98 13.12 -3.62
CA LEU A 477 -20.24 13.69 -4.95
C LEU A 477 -20.69 12.60 -5.93
N MET A 478 -19.96 11.47 -5.97
CA MET A 478 -20.33 10.29 -6.76
C MET A 478 -21.72 9.78 -6.43
N ARG A 479 -22.02 9.64 -5.14
CA ARG A 479 -23.30 9.10 -4.70
C ARG A 479 -24.46 10.03 -5.08
N ILE A 480 -24.33 11.34 -4.88
CA ILE A 480 -25.35 12.32 -5.29
C ILE A 480 -25.61 12.23 -6.80
N VAL A 481 -24.56 12.18 -7.61
CA VAL A 481 -24.69 12.11 -9.08
C VAL A 481 -25.32 10.80 -9.54
N GLU A 482 -24.92 9.68 -8.93
CA GLU A 482 -25.52 8.38 -9.22
C GLU A 482 -27.00 8.32 -8.83
N THR A 483 -27.37 8.91 -7.69
CA THR A 483 -28.78 9.01 -7.27
C THR A 483 -29.59 9.88 -8.23
N TYR A 484 -29.06 11.00 -8.71
CA TYR A 484 -29.71 11.77 -9.78
C TYR A 484 -29.90 10.97 -11.07
N LYS A 485 -28.90 10.17 -11.45
CA LYS A 485 -29.02 9.29 -12.63
C LYS A 485 -30.13 8.25 -12.44
N LYS A 486 -30.22 7.63 -11.26
CA LYS A 486 -31.30 6.68 -10.92
C LYS A 486 -32.68 7.35 -10.94
N ASN A 487 -32.77 8.61 -10.49
CA ASN A 487 -34.00 9.41 -10.58
C ASN A 487 -34.36 9.84 -12.01
N GLY A 488 -33.44 9.71 -12.97
CA GLY A 488 -33.60 10.19 -14.36
C GLY A 488 -33.26 11.67 -14.56
N ASP A 489 -32.84 12.39 -13.50
CA ASP A 489 -32.60 13.83 -13.51
C ASP A 489 -31.16 14.19 -13.89
N LEU A 490 -30.70 13.72 -15.06
CA LEU A 490 -29.34 13.96 -15.57
C LEU A 490 -28.98 15.45 -15.67
N LYS A 491 -29.97 16.33 -15.88
CA LYS A 491 -29.78 17.78 -15.91
C LYS A 491 -29.38 18.35 -14.54
N MET A 492 -29.95 17.81 -13.45
CA MET A 492 -29.61 18.24 -12.09
C MET A 492 -28.24 17.70 -11.68
N ALA A 493 -27.93 16.44 -12.01
CA ALA A 493 -26.58 15.89 -11.86
C ALA A 493 -25.52 16.79 -12.52
N PHE A 494 -25.76 17.18 -13.77
CA PHE A 494 -24.86 18.05 -14.51
C PHE A 494 -24.67 19.41 -13.84
N ARG A 495 -25.77 20.08 -13.45
CA ARG A 495 -25.72 21.38 -12.75
C ARG A 495 -24.96 21.30 -11.44
N PHE A 496 -25.16 20.22 -10.68
CA PHE A 496 -24.45 19.99 -9.42
C PHE A 496 -22.94 19.85 -9.64
N CYS A 497 -22.52 19.01 -10.58
CA CYS A 497 -21.11 18.88 -10.94
C CYS A 497 -20.50 20.19 -11.44
N GLN A 498 -21.22 20.95 -12.27
CA GLN A 498 -20.74 22.25 -12.76
C GLN A 498 -20.52 23.25 -11.61
N HIS A 499 -21.47 23.33 -10.68
CA HIS A 499 -21.34 24.18 -9.50
C HIS A 499 -20.13 23.79 -8.65
N LYS A 500 -19.95 22.49 -8.38
CA LYS A 500 -18.82 21.99 -7.60
C LYS A 500 -17.48 22.17 -8.31
N LEU A 501 -17.42 21.96 -9.62
CA LEU A 501 -16.23 22.24 -10.42
C LEU A 501 -15.84 23.72 -10.36
N ALA A 502 -16.82 24.63 -10.47
CA ALA A 502 -16.57 26.07 -10.40
C ALA A 502 -16.08 26.50 -9.01
N GLN A 503 -16.61 25.91 -7.93
CA GLN A 503 -16.12 26.13 -6.57
C GLN A 503 -14.67 25.63 -6.43
N GLN A 504 -14.40 24.39 -6.85
CA GLN A 504 -13.07 23.76 -6.76
C GLN A 504 -12.01 24.54 -7.54
N LYS A 505 -12.30 24.99 -8.76
CA LYS A 505 -11.35 25.79 -9.56
C LYS A 505 -11.02 27.16 -8.94
N ARG A 506 -11.85 27.67 -8.02
CA ARG A 506 -11.59 28.93 -7.30
C ARG A 506 -10.79 28.72 -6.03
N THR A 507 -10.93 27.56 -5.37
CA THR A 507 -10.36 27.31 -4.04
C THR A 507 -9.15 26.39 -4.06
N LEU A 508 -8.99 25.55 -5.08
CA LEU A 508 -7.93 24.54 -5.18
C LEU A 508 -6.92 24.88 -6.27
N PRO A 509 -5.66 24.41 -6.16
CA PRO A 509 -4.69 24.46 -7.24
C PRO A 509 -5.22 23.80 -8.53
N GLU A 510 -4.73 24.25 -9.68
CA GLU A 510 -5.23 23.84 -11.00
C GLU A 510 -5.17 22.32 -11.23
N ASN A 511 -4.15 21.65 -10.71
CA ASN A 511 -3.92 20.21 -10.85
C ASN A 511 -4.41 19.40 -9.63
N HIS A 512 -5.35 19.93 -8.84
CA HIS A 512 -5.85 19.20 -7.68
C HIS A 512 -6.75 18.00 -8.10
N PRO A 513 -6.53 16.76 -7.59
CA PRO A 513 -7.26 15.55 -8.02
C PRO A 513 -8.79 15.67 -8.04
N ARG A 514 -9.38 16.38 -7.06
CA ARG A 514 -10.83 16.69 -6.99
C ARG A 514 -11.39 17.34 -8.27
N ILE A 515 -10.61 18.18 -8.94
CA ILE A 515 -11.00 18.80 -10.21
C ILE A 515 -11.11 17.72 -11.29
N GLY A 516 -10.10 16.85 -11.39
CA GLY A 516 -10.07 15.71 -12.32
C GLY A 516 -11.26 14.76 -12.12
N TYR A 517 -11.55 14.40 -10.87
CA TYR A 517 -12.71 13.57 -10.52
C TYR A 517 -14.03 14.20 -10.97
N THR A 518 -14.23 15.48 -10.69
CA THR A 518 -15.48 16.18 -11.07
C THR A 518 -15.60 16.32 -12.60
N LEU A 519 -14.50 16.56 -13.31
CA LEU A 519 -14.47 16.60 -14.78
C LEU A 519 -14.84 15.23 -15.38
N LYS A 520 -14.25 14.14 -14.87
CA LYS A 520 -14.60 12.77 -15.28
C LYS A 520 -16.09 12.50 -15.12
N MET A 521 -16.68 12.86 -13.97
CA MET A 521 -18.12 12.68 -13.72
C MET A 521 -19.00 13.48 -14.68
N ILE A 522 -18.58 14.68 -15.07
CA ILE A 522 -19.27 15.44 -16.13
C ILE A 522 -19.18 14.70 -17.47
N GLY A 523 -18.01 14.14 -17.78
CA GLY A 523 -17.81 13.27 -18.93
C GLY A 523 -18.76 12.06 -18.92
N ASP A 524 -18.92 11.39 -17.79
CA ASP A 524 -19.85 10.27 -17.61
C ASP A 524 -21.29 10.70 -17.91
N ILE A 525 -21.73 11.85 -17.39
CA ILE A 525 -23.07 12.39 -17.66
C ILE A 525 -23.27 12.65 -19.16
N TYR A 526 -22.27 13.20 -19.86
CA TYR A 526 -22.34 13.37 -21.32
C TYR A 526 -22.34 12.06 -22.09
N HIS A 527 -21.74 11.01 -21.56
CA HIS A 527 -21.80 9.67 -22.14
C HIS A 527 -23.24 9.15 -22.12
N TYR A 528 -23.98 9.35 -21.03
CA TYR A 528 -25.42 9.04 -20.98
C TYR A 528 -26.26 9.89 -21.94
N PHE A 529 -25.85 11.12 -22.23
CA PHE A 529 -26.48 11.94 -23.28
C PHE A 529 -26.11 11.53 -24.71
N GLY A 530 -25.20 10.56 -24.90
CA GLY A 530 -24.74 10.12 -26.22
C GLY A 530 -23.83 11.13 -26.93
N ASN A 531 -23.26 12.12 -26.22
CA ASN A 531 -22.42 13.15 -26.82
C ASN A 531 -20.94 12.79 -26.75
N ALA A 532 -20.48 11.91 -27.65
CA ALA A 532 -19.10 11.43 -27.72
C ALA A 532 -18.04 12.55 -27.81
N GLY A 533 -18.37 13.69 -28.42
CA GLY A 533 -17.47 14.85 -28.52
C GLY A 533 -17.20 15.48 -27.15
N LYS A 534 -18.27 15.73 -26.37
CA LYS A 534 -18.15 16.27 -25.02
C LYS A 534 -17.53 15.28 -24.04
N VAL A 535 -17.81 13.98 -24.19
CA VAL A 535 -17.13 12.94 -23.38
C VAL A 535 -15.62 13.05 -23.56
N LEU A 536 -15.14 13.04 -24.81
CA LEU A 536 -13.70 13.14 -25.11
C LEU A 536 -13.07 14.42 -24.54
N GLU A 537 -13.74 15.56 -24.67
CA GLU A 537 -13.28 16.85 -24.14
C GLU A 537 -13.08 16.82 -22.62
N TYR A 538 -14.08 16.38 -21.85
CA TYR A 538 -14.00 16.36 -20.38
C TYR A 538 -13.05 15.29 -19.86
N TYR A 539 -12.98 14.14 -20.51
CA TYR A 539 -12.05 13.08 -20.16
C TYR A 539 -10.59 13.46 -20.41
N LEU A 540 -10.29 14.20 -21.48
CA LEU A 540 -8.94 14.73 -21.72
C LEU A 540 -8.54 15.77 -20.66
N GLN A 541 -9.46 16.66 -20.28
CA GLN A 541 -9.20 17.62 -19.18
C GLN A 541 -8.97 16.90 -17.85
N ALA A 542 -9.76 15.85 -17.56
CA ALA A 542 -9.57 15.06 -16.34
C ALA A 542 -8.21 14.35 -16.33
N LEU A 543 -7.82 13.77 -17.48
CA LEU A 543 -6.53 13.10 -17.64
C LEU A 543 -5.36 14.06 -17.41
N ASP A 544 -5.41 15.26 -17.99
CA ASP A 544 -4.37 16.29 -17.83
C ASP A 544 -4.18 16.68 -16.35
N VAL A 545 -5.28 16.85 -15.62
CA VAL A 545 -5.24 17.09 -14.16
C VAL A 545 -4.59 15.91 -13.45
N PHE A 546 -4.99 14.66 -13.77
CA PHE A 546 -4.43 13.49 -13.10
C PHE A 546 -2.94 13.28 -13.38
N GLU A 547 -2.48 13.49 -14.62
CA GLU A 547 -1.07 13.38 -15.01
C GLU A 547 -0.16 14.35 -14.22
N HIS A 548 -0.68 15.52 -13.82
CA HIS A 548 0.06 16.55 -13.08
C HIS A 548 -0.28 16.60 -11.58
N SER A 549 -0.87 15.55 -11.03
CA SER A 549 -1.31 15.48 -9.63
C SER A 549 -0.74 14.27 -8.88
N GLN A 550 -0.93 14.26 -7.56
CA GLN A 550 -0.62 13.08 -6.72
C GLN A 550 -1.50 11.85 -7.03
N ALA A 551 -2.57 12.01 -7.82
CA ALA A 551 -3.40 10.91 -8.32
C ALA A 551 -2.89 10.33 -9.66
N CYS A 552 -1.64 10.63 -10.03
CA CYS A 552 -0.94 9.95 -11.11
C CYS A 552 -0.95 8.44 -10.85
N GLU A 553 -1.15 7.65 -11.90
CA GLU A 553 -1.28 6.18 -11.81
C GLU A 553 -2.54 5.66 -11.05
N SER A 554 -3.55 6.49 -10.77
CA SER A 554 -4.79 6.05 -10.10
C SER A 554 -5.74 5.21 -10.98
N VAL A 555 -6.65 4.46 -10.34
CA VAL A 555 -7.73 3.71 -11.02
C VAL A 555 -8.63 4.62 -11.87
N ASP A 556 -8.85 5.85 -11.41
CA ASP A 556 -9.62 6.84 -12.17
C ASP A 556 -8.88 7.32 -13.43
N MET A 557 -7.56 7.49 -13.35
CA MET A 557 -6.73 7.79 -14.52
C MET A 557 -6.79 6.65 -15.54
N ILE A 558 -6.70 5.39 -15.09
CA ILE A 558 -6.89 4.20 -15.94
C ILE A 558 -8.25 4.27 -16.65
N SER A 559 -9.33 4.55 -15.92
CA SER A 559 -10.67 4.65 -16.51
C SER A 559 -10.75 5.77 -17.55
N CYS A 560 -10.04 6.89 -17.34
CA CYS A 560 -9.99 7.99 -18.30
C CYS A 560 -9.28 7.59 -19.59
N LEU A 561 -8.10 7.00 -19.46
CA LEU A 561 -7.30 6.50 -20.59
C LEU A 561 -8.10 5.49 -21.43
N ARG A 562 -8.81 4.56 -20.78
CA ARG A 562 -9.63 3.54 -21.45
C ARG A 562 -10.80 4.15 -22.21
N MET A 563 -11.52 5.09 -21.61
CA MET A 563 -12.64 5.78 -22.28
C MET A 563 -12.17 6.59 -23.48
N ILE A 564 -11.07 7.35 -23.34
CA ILE A 564 -10.47 8.10 -24.45
C ILE A 564 -10.03 7.14 -25.56
N GLY A 565 -9.35 6.05 -25.19
CA GLY A 565 -8.96 4.98 -26.09
C GLY A 565 -10.15 4.46 -26.89
N ALA A 566 -11.21 4.01 -26.21
CA ALA A 566 -12.43 3.50 -26.83
C ALA A 566 -13.08 4.50 -27.82
N LEU A 567 -13.23 5.76 -27.42
CA LEU A 567 -13.81 6.79 -28.29
C LEU A 567 -12.97 7.07 -29.54
N LEU A 568 -11.64 6.93 -29.45
CA LEU A 568 -10.75 7.05 -30.59
C LEU A 568 -10.86 5.85 -31.53
N LEU A 569 -11.12 4.65 -31.01
CA LEU A 569 -11.39 3.46 -31.82
C LEU A 569 -12.68 3.57 -32.61
N ASP A 570 -13.75 4.08 -31.99
CA ASP A 570 -15.02 4.34 -32.68
C ASP A 570 -14.84 5.34 -33.84
N LYS A 571 -13.89 6.26 -33.72
CA LYS A 571 -13.48 7.21 -34.76
C LYS A 571 -12.47 6.64 -35.76
N LYS A 572 -12.11 5.36 -35.65
CA LYS A 572 -11.06 4.67 -36.45
C LYS A 572 -9.67 5.29 -36.33
N ASN A 573 -9.38 6.01 -35.24
CA ASN A 573 -8.04 6.50 -34.93
C ASN A 573 -7.30 5.46 -34.08
N PHE A 574 -6.88 4.39 -34.74
CA PHE A 574 -6.31 3.20 -34.11
C PHE A 574 -4.97 3.48 -33.42
N ASP A 575 -4.10 4.31 -34.02
CA ASP A 575 -2.76 4.58 -33.47
C ASP A 575 -2.84 5.34 -32.14
N ASN A 576 -3.63 6.42 -32.09
CA ASN A 576 -3.80 7.17 -30.85
C ASN A 576 -4.56 6.34 -29.82
N GLY A 577 -5.63 5.63 -30.23
CA GLY A 577 -6.37 4.75 -29.34
C GLY A 577 -5.47 3.69 -28.70
N LEU A 578 -4.61 3.05 -29.48
CA LEU A 578 -3.63 2.07 -29.01
C LEU A 578 -2.67 2.67 -27.97
N SER A 579 -2.19 3.90 -28.19
CA SER A 579 -1.28 4.57 -27.25
C SER A 579 -1.91 4.76 -25.86
N TYR A 580 -3.20 5.16 -25.81
CA TYR A 580 -3.93 5.35 -24.56
C TYR A 580 -4.21 4.02 -23.85
N TRP A 581 -4.60 2.97 -24.59
CA TRP A 581 -4.79 1.63 -24.02
C TRP A 581 -3.49 1.02 -23.50
N LEU A 582 -2.35 1.23 -24.17
CA LEU A 582 -1.05 0.77 -23.70
C LEU A 582 -0.59 1.51 -22.42
N LYS A 583 -0.82 2.83 -22.35
CA LYS A 583 -0.58 3.61 -21.13
C LYS A 583 -1.44 3.11 -19.97
N ALA A 584 -2.73 2.87 -20.21
CA ALA A 584 -3.63 2.31 -19.18
C ALA A 584 -3.12 0.95 -18.68
N LEU A 585 -2.70 0.08 -19.60
CA LEU A 585 -2.16 -1.24 -19.28
C LEU A 585 -0.87 -1.18 -18.45
N ASP A 586 0.02 -0.22 -18.70
CA ASP A 586 1.26 -0.04 -17.92
C ASP A 586 0.94 0.32 -16.47
N ILE A 587 0.02 1.26 -16.26
CA ILE A 587 -0.45 1.69 -14.94
C ILE A 587 -1.16 0.54 -14.22
N GLU A 588 -2.04 -0.18 -14.91
CA GLU A 588 -2.75 -1.35 -14.35
C GLU A 588 -1.78 -2.44 -13.86
N LYS A 589 -0.67 -2.66 -14.56
CA LYS A 589 0.36 -3.64 -14.16
C LYS A 589 1.14 -3.21 -12.91
N LYS A 590 1.29 -1.91 -12.67
CA LYS A 590 1.98 -1.37 -11.50
C LYS A 590 1.09 -1.33 -10.26
N THR A 591 -0.18 -0.97 -10.44
CA THR A 591 -1.10 -0.66 -9.32
C THR A 591 -1.96 -1.83 -8.85
N CYS A 592 -2.35 -2.73 -9.75
CA CYS A 592 -3.10 -3.91 -9.36
C CYS A 592 -2.14 -5.07 -9.06
N SER A 593 -2.35 -5.75 -7.93
CA SER A 593 -1.90 -7.13 -7.79
C SER A 593 -2.46 -7.90 -8.99
N SER A 594 -1.58 -8.57 -9.73
CA SER A 594 -1.89 -9.23 -10.99
C SER A 594 -3.23 -9.96 -10.91
N ASP A 595 -4.14 -9.70 -11.87
CA ASP A 595 -5.39 -10.45 -12.13
C ASP A 595 -6.75 -9.72 -11.90
N GLY A 596 -6.88 -8.40 -12.12
CA GLY A 596 -8.17 -7.69 -12.18
C GLY A 596 -9.02 -7.98 -13.45
N PRO A 597 -10.37 -7.88 -13.44
CA PRO A 597 -11.22 -8.05 -14.64
C PRO A 597 -11.00 -6.91 -15.66
N ASP A 598 -10.57 -5.75 -15.17
CA ASP A 598 -10.19 -4.59 -15.97
C ASP A 598 -8.95 -4.86 -16.84
N LEU A 599 -7.96 -5.56 -16.30
CA LEU A 599 -6.74 -5.94 -17.02
C LEU A 599 -7.05 -6.84 -18.24
N ALA A 600 -7.98 -7.77 -18.09
CA ALA A 600 -8.43 -8.63 -19.19
C ALA A 600 -9.11 -7.82 -20.30
N THR A 601 -9.87 -6.78 -19.91
CA THR A 601 -10.53 -5.86 -20.83
C THR A 601 -9.52 -5.04 -21.60
N SER A 602 -8.50 -4.49 -20.94
CA SER A 602 -7.41 -3.75 -21.58
C SER A 602 -6.65 -4.62 -22.59
N TYR A 603 -6.32 -5.85 -22.23
CA TYR A 603 -5.71 -6.80 -23.17
C TYR A 603 -6.61 -7.13 -24.36
N LYS A 604 -7.91 -7.33 -24.13
CA LYS A 604 -8.86 -7.57 -25.22
C LYS A 604 -8.94 -6.37 -26.16
N SER A 605 -9.15 -5.16 -25.65
CA SER A 605 -9.27 -3.96 -26.47
C SER A 605 -8.00 -3.68 -27.27
N ILE A 606 -6.81 -3.92 -26.71
CA ILE A 606 -5.55 -3.85 -27.47
C ILE A 606 -5.52 -4.91 -28.59
N GLY A 607 -5.98 -6.13 -28.31
CA GLY A 607 -6.13 -7.19 -29.30
C GLY A 607 -7.08 -6.82 -30.44
N ASP A 608 -8.23 -6.20 -30.12
CA ASP A 608 -9.22 -5.71 -31.09
C ASP A 608 -8.60 -4.66 -32.03
N ILE A 609 -7.80 -3.73 -31.50
CA ILE A 609 -7.11 -2.72 -32.31
C ILE A 609 -6.11 -3.37 -33.28
N TYR A 610 -5.33 -4.34 -32.81
CA TYR A 610 -4.40 -5.06 -33.67
C TYR A 610 -5.11 -5.94 -34.71
N CYS A 611 -6.29 -6.46 -34.39
CA CYS A 611 -7.15 -7.16 -35.34
C CYS A 611 -7.61 -6.24 -36.47
N GLU A 612 -8.13 -5.05 -36.14
CA GLU A 612 -8.62 -4.05 -37.10
C GLU A 612 -7.49 -3.45 -37.95
N THR A 613 -6.28 -3.30 -37.38
CA THR A 613 -5.08 -2.86 -38.12
C THR A 613 -4.35 -3.99 -38.85
N THR A 614 -4.97 -5.19 -38.94
CA THR A 614 -4.45 -6.39 -39.62
C THR A 614 -3.14 -6.98 -39.07
N ASN A 615 -2.71 -6.55 -37.89
CA ASN A 615 -1.58 -7.14 -37.17
C ASN A 615 -2.02 -8.34 -36.33
N TYR A 616 -2.40 -9.41 -37.02
CA TYR A 616 -2.99 -10.59 -36.38
C TYR A 616 -2.06 -11.30 -35.39
N GLN A 617 -0.74 -11.25 -35.59
CA GLN A 617 0.24 -11.81 -34.64
C GLN A 617 0.14 -11.14 -33.26
N LYS A 618 0.14 -9.81 -33.23
CA LYS A 618 -0.01 -9.07 -31.96
C LYS A 618 -1.41 -9.21 -31.39
N ALA A 619 -2.44 -9.26 -32.23
CA ALA A 619 -3.82 -9.50 -31.78
C ALA A 619 -3.95 -10.83 -31.02
N ILE A 620 -3.42 -11.93 -31.60
CA ILE A 620 -3.40 -13.25 -30.95
C ILE A 620 -2.61 -13.23 -29.65
N TYR A 621 -1.47 -12.54 -29.60
CA TYR A 621 -0.68 -12.40 -28.37
C TYR A 621 -1.50 -11.76 -27.24
N TYR A 622 -2.14 -10.63 -27.52
CA TYR A 622 -2.92 -9.89 -26.52
C TYR A 622 -4.21 -10.61 -26.12
N TYR A 623 -4.91 -11.24 -27.07
CA TYR A 623 -6.03 -12.12 -26.73
C TYR A 623 -5.60 -13.32 -25.88
N SER A 624 -4.44 -13.91 -26.15
CA SER A 624 -3.92 -15.02 -25.32
C SER A 624 -3.62 -14.57 -23.88
N LYS A 625 -3.14 -13.34 -23.70
CA LYS A 625 -2.97 -12.73 -22.36
C LYS A 625 -4.31 -12.51 -21.64
N ALA A 626 -5.31 -11.95 -22.33
CA ALA A 626 -6.67 -11.80 -21.79
C ALA A 626 -7.29 -13.16 -21.42
N LEU A 627 -7.11 -14.19 -22.26
CA LEU A 627 -7.59 -15.54 -22.00
C LEU A 627 -6.92 -16.16 -20.77
N GLY A 628 -5.62 -15.93 -20.57
CA GLY A 628 -4.90 -16.33 -19.36
C GLY A 628 -5.51 -15.73 -18.09
N THR A 629 -5.92 -14.45 -18.13
CA THR A 629 -6.60 -13.79 -17.01
C THR A 629 -8.02 -14.34 -16.77
N TYR A 630 -8.81 -14.55 -17.82
CA TYR A 630 -10.16 -15.14 -17.70
C TYR A 630 -10.14 -16.59 -17.19
N ARG A 631 -9.12 -17.39 -17.59
CA ARG A 631 -8.96 -18.79 -17.17
C ARG A 631 -8.75 -18.94 -15.67
N LYS A 632 -7.97 -18.05 -15.07
CA LYS A 632 -7.76 -18.02 -13.61
C LYS A 632 -9.05 -17.70 -12.83
N LYS A 633 -9.99 -16.98 -13.45
CA LYS A 633 -11.26 -16.55 -12.84
C LYS A 633 -12.46 -17.45 -13.14
N ALA A 634 -12.28 -18.51 -13.93
CA ALA A 634 -13.35 -19.39 -14.38
C ALA A 634 -14.50 -18.68 -15.16
N ASP A 635 -14.20 -17.58 -15.88
CA ASP A 635 -15.19 -16.89 -16.74
C ASP A 635 -15.37 -17.62 -18.08
N ARG A 636 -16.30 -18.59 -18.09
CA ARG A 636 -16.49 -19.51 -19.23
C ARG A 636 -17.03 -18.86 -20.50
N ASN A 637 -17.76 -17.76 -20.39
CA ASN A 637 -18.39 -17.12 -21.54
C ASN A 637 -17.38 -16.28 -22.33
N ASN A 638 -16.62 -15.44 -21.62
CA ASN A 638 -15.57 -14.63 -22.25
C ASN A 638 -14.43 -15.49 -22.80
N MET A 639 -14.08 -16.61 -22.14
CA MET A 639 -13.10 -17.57 -22.68
C MET A 639 -13.52 -18.14 -24.04
N ARG A 640 -14.77 -18.60 -24.19
CA ARG A 640 -15.23 -19.19 -25.46
C ARG A 640 -15.26 -18.17 -26.60
N SER A 641 -15.71 -16.94 -26.32
CA SER A 641 -15.70 -15.86 -27.31
C SER A 641 -14.28 -15.58 -27.82
N LEU A 642 -13.33 -15.42 -26.90
CA LEU A 642 -11.94 -15.11 -27.25
C LEU A 642 -11.24 -16.28 -27.96
N GLN A 643 -11.54 -17.53 -27.59
CA GLN A 643 -11.03 -18.71 -28.30
C GLN A 643 -11.49 -18.74 -29.76
N ASN A 644 -12.75 -18.39 -30.00
CA ASN A 644 -13.29 -18.29 -31.36
C ASN A 644 -12.62 -17.15 -32.14
N GLU A 645 -12.42 -15.99 -31.53
CA GLU A 645 -11.71 -14.85 -32.15
C GLU A 645 -10.25 -15.22 -32.51
N ILE A 646 -9.51 -15.84 -31.59
CA ILE A 646 -8.13 -16.32 -31.84
C ILE A 646 -8.11 -17.33 -32.99
N MET A 647 -9.06 -18.28 -33.02
CA MET A 647 -9.15 -19.27 -34.10
C MET A 647 -9.43 -18.61 -35.46
N ILE A 648 -10.36 -17.65 -35.52
CA ILE A 648 -10.66 -16.89 -36.75
C ILE A 648 -9.42 -16.12 -37.22
N LEU A 649 -8.69 -15.49 -36.31
CA LEU A 649 -7.47 -14.75 -36.63
C LEU A 649 -6.34 -15.65 -37.15
N LYS A 650 -6.12 -16.81 -36.52
CA LYS A 650 -5.16 -17.80 -37.02
C LYS A 650 -5.49 -18.21 -38.46
N ARG A 651 -6.77 -18.45 -38.77
CA ARG A 651 -7.24 -18.75 -40.13
C ARG A 651 -6.98 -17.61 -41.12
N LYS A 652 -7.23 -16.36 -40.72
CA LYS A 652 -6.95 -15.18 -41.55
C LYS A 652 -5.46 -14.98 -41.82
N MET A 653 -4.59 -15.26 -40.85
CA MET A 653 -3.13 -15.21 -41.04
C MET A 653 -2.65 -16.24 -42.06
N ILE A 654 -3.12 -17.49 -41.94
CA ILE A 654 -2.80 -18.57 -42.88
C ILE A 654 -3.22 -18.18 -44.30
N TYR A 655 -4.42 -17.60 -44.46
CA TYR A 655 -4.90 -17.14 -45.76
C TYR A 655 -4.05 -15.99 -46.35
N GLN A 656 -3.60 -15.04 -45.54
CA GLN A 656 -2.70 -13.96 -45.97
C GLN A 656 -1.33 -14.48 -46.41
N GLU A 657 -0.78 -15.50 -45.75
CA GLU A 657 0.51 -16.10 -46.13
C GLU A 657 0.43 -16.96 -47.41
N LEU A 658 -0.78 -17.36 -47.81
CA LEU A 658 -1.06 -18.18 -48.98
C LEU A 658 -1.49 -17.36 -50.22
N ASP A 659 -1.47 -16.02 -50.18
CA ASP A 659 -1.85 -15.09 -51.28
C ASP A 659 -3.28 -15.31 -51.84
N GLY A 660 -4.18 -15.92 -51.06
CA GLY A 660 -5.60 -16.07 -51.43
C GLY A 660 -5.94 -17.15 -52.46
N ASP A 661 -4.97 -17.93 -52.94
CA ASP A 661 -5.13 -18.92 -54.03
C ASP A 661 -5.64 -20.31 -53.58
N TYR A 662 -5.95 -20.51 -52.30
CA TYR A 662 -6.35 -21.81 -51.74
C TYR A 662 -7.67 -21.75 -50.98
N ASP A 663 -8.56 -22.71 -51.30
CA ASP A 663 -9.88 -22.86 -50.68
C ASP A 663 -9.74 -23.34 -49.22
N LEU A 664 -10.04 -22.44 -48.26
CA LEU A 664 -9.74 -22.58 -46.84
C LEU A 664 -10.41 -23.76 -46.09
N PRO A 665 -11.61 -24.27 -46.48
CA PRO A 665 -12.27 -25.35 -45.75
C PRO A 665 -11.47 -26.66 -45.74
N HIS A 666 -10.80 -26.99 -46.84
CA HIS A 666 -10.04 -28.24 -46.97
C HIS A 666 -8.70 -28.21 -46.20
N LEU A 667 -8.04 -27.05 -46.10
CA LEU A 667 -6.77 -26.94 -45.39
C LEU A 667 -6.91 -27.08 -43.87
N ILE A 668 -8.06 -26.71 -43.30
CA ILE A 668 -8.32 -26.78 -41.85
C ILE A 668 -8.75 -28.19 -41.42
N GLU A 669 -9.48 -28.93 -42.27
CA GLU A 669 -9.81 -30.35 -42.04
C GLU A 669 -8.54 -31.22 -42.04
N ASP A 670 -7.59 -30.95 -42.93
CA ASP A 670 -6.31 -31.69 -42.97
C ASP A 670 -5.41 -31.44 -41.74
N ILE A 671 -5.48 -30.24 -41.15
CA ILE A 671 -4.61 -29.85 -40.01
C ILE A 671 -5.21 -30.25 -38.65
N HIS A 672 -6.55 -30.28 -38.51
CA HIS A 672 -7.19 -30.87 -37.33
C HIS A 672 -7.28 -32.41 -37.40
N GLY A 673 -7.03 -33.00 -38.56
CA GLY A 673 -7.22 -34.42 -38.83
C GLY A 673 -6.04 -35.35 -38.60
N ASN A 674 -4.77 -34.90 -38.57
CA ASN A 674 -3.64 -35.82 -38.48
C ASN A 674 -2.35 -35.23 -37.89
N GLU A 675 -1.69 -36.02 -37.05
CA GLU A 675 -0.34 -35.82 -36.48
C GLU A 675 0.81 -35.86 -37.51
N THR A 676 0.56 -35.68 -38.81
CA THR A 676 1.56 -35.86 -39.86
C THR A 676 1.44 -34.87 -41.02
N VAL A 677 1.61 -33.57 -40.76
CA VAL A 677 1.86 -32.58 -41.83
C VAL A 677 3.37 -32.48 -42.12
N SER A 678 4.07 -33.62 -42.22
CA SER A 678 5.51 -33.64 -42.56
C SER A 678 5.81 -33.93 -44.03
N GLN A 679 4.80 -34.16 -44.88
CA GLN A 679 5.06 -34.62 -46.26
C GLN A 679 4.60 -33.71 -47.38
N HIS A 680 3.98 -32.54 -47.15
CA HIS A 680 3.65 -31.59 -48.22
C HIS A 680 4.17 -30.18 -47.91
N VAL A 681 5.46 -30.10 -47.56
CA VAL A 681 6.23 -28.86 -47.52
C VAL A 681 7.12 -28.78 -48.76
N GLU A 682 6.51 -28.79 -49.95
CA GLU A 682 7.23 -28.45 -51.18
C GLU A 682 6.95 -27.03 -51.67
N HIS A 683 6.13 -26.27 -50.95
CA HIS A 683 5.99 -24.83 -51.17
C HIS A 683 6.34 -24.11 -49.88
N GLY A 684 7.34 -23.22 -49.92
CA GLY A 684 7.75 -22.41 -48.76
C GLY A 684 6.62 -21.59 -48.11
N ARG A 685 5.47 -21.47 -48.78
CA ARG A 685 4.22 -20.89 -48.27
C ARG A 685 3.47 -21.80 -47.27
N LEU A 686 3.42 -23.12 -47.53
CA LEU A 686 2.79 -24.11 -46.64
C LEU A 686 3.59 -24.33 -45.34
N PHE A 687 4.92 -24.23 -45.39
CA PHE A 687 5.76 -24.28 -44.18
C PHE A 687 5.54 -23.07 -43.26
N ARG A 688 5.44 -21.87 -43.83
CA ARG A 688 5.17 -20.64 -43.07
C ARG A 688 3.79 -20.71 -42.41
N ALA A 689 2.78 -21.14 -43.16
CA ALA A 689 1.44 -21.38 -42.62
C ALA A 689 1.44 -22.41 -41.47
N PHE A 690 2.23 -23.49 -41.59
CA PHE A 690 2.38 -24.50 -40.53
C PHE A 690 3.05 -23.94 -39.27
N CYS A 691 4.10 -23.12 -39.41
CA CYS A 691 4.73 -22.41 -38.28
C CYS A 691 3.84 -21.36 -37.60
N VAL A 692 2.82 -20.82 -38.30
CA VAL A 692 1.82 -19.90 -37.72
C VAL A 692 0.75 -20.62 -36.89
N ILE A 693 0.49 -21.89 -37.20
CA ILE A 693 -0.51 -22.71 -36.52
C ILE A 693 -0.01 -23.21 -35.17
N CYS A 694 1.22 -23.74 -35.14
CA CYS A 694 1.95 -24.17 -33.94
C CYS A 694 2.23 -22.98 -33.01
#